data_AF-A0A0G0QII4-F1
#
_entry.id   AF-A0A0G0QII4-F1
#
_cell.length_a   1.000
_cell.length_b   1.000
_cell.length_c   1.000
_cell.angle_alpha   90.00
_cell.angle_beta   90.00
_cell.angle_gamma   90.00
#
_symmetry.space_group_name_H-M   'P 1'
#
loop_
_entity.id
_entity.type
_entity.pdbx_description
1 polymer ?
#
loop_
_entity_poly.entity_id
_entity_poly.type
_entity_poly.pdbx_seq_one_letter_code
_entity_poly.pdbx_strand_id
1 'polypeptide(L)'
;MASLTGVKLAICQMPVVVGRPDLNVRYMRQEISDAKDKGVDIIIFPELSVTGYIIGDMFEREEFILDAYKSCDAMLREVTKDGITAIVGVPVYDNGLRGEDGRRRLYNAAVVYSDGKYIGKAIKTLQPNYRMFDDDRHFYSERKLAQENGLDLNMINNVFAIKLRDSRIIRPGVMLCEDGWPDDYYIDPSEALMNNGAELIINISASPWGWQKNRKRHSVVKELLTKRKVSMVYVNNTGLQNNGKNLIVFDGSSTVYNANGEVVYEVAPYAVGNHYFEFTEKLPVVIQNKQDDSRELYLAVHNAIKEFCSSFKKIIIGVSGGIDSAVAAAAYVDALGKDKVLGVFMPFSKYSSTESEVRARAIAESLGIEFRVVSIDAIVDSIAGLLSTQEGTLEYENIQARARMEVLAAIAQREGGVFVCNTNKVEAAFGYGTMYGDIAGALALLADMVKREVYQLGNYYNEQVFGRQVIPADCFNIAPTAELGLNQKDPFDYGNLLRRGYHDEMVRAFTEFRLGPEWFIEAYMSKQLEIELKLEAGTIDRLFPSAGKFVADLEKHWALYRRAFFKTNQMPPILIVSKRAFGYDLRRSMVTPHFTGRYRRLKAFVLPKEPRRIAIYGGSFNPPGLNHLQVVQSALKSFDTVIVVPCGPRGDKDSINTVTFVDRKNMIEMAFGDVPGVEIDWRDLKSGDFTPTYQLQEIYKAEFPDDEIWFVVGSDIVLKGSDGLSLIQRMWRQGKRIWQELNWAVIARSNVAIPADNMPPNFLLLAASDIFGSSSTIRQMVADGKDIGDFVDDEVGEYIAKKGLYR
;
A
#
# COMPACT_ATOMS: atom_id res chain seq x y z
N MET A 1 -2.33 47.92 -8.46
CA MET A 1 -1.20 48.39 -7.60
C MET A 1 -1.51 49.76 -6.99
N ALA A 2 -1.69 50.83 -7.77
CA ALA A 2 -1.93 52.18 -7.22
C ALA A 2 -3.14 52.27 -6.26
N SER A 3 -4.19 51.46 -6.48
CA SER A 3 -5.35 51.40 -5.58
C SER A 3 -5.08 50.70 -4.24
N LEU A 4 -4.08 49.82 -4.17
CA LEU A 4 -3.74 49.06 -2.96
C LEU A 4 -2.70 49.76 -2.08
N THR A 5 -1.89 50.68 -2.61
CA THR A 5 -0.86 51.37 -1.81
C THR A 5 -1.47 52.03 -0.56
N GLY A 6 -0.89 51.78 0.61
CA GLY A 6 -1.35 52.24 1.92
C GLY A 6 -2.42 51.38 2.58
N VAL A 7 -2.96 50.35 1.90
CA VAL A 7 -3.91 49.40 2.52
C VAL A 7 -3.21 48.59 3.60
N LYS A 8 -3.77 48.61 4.82
CA LYS A 8 -3.27 47.85 5.96
C LYS A 8 -4.13 46.63 6.24
N LEU A 9 -3.48 45.48 6.34
CA LEU A 9 -4.10 44.19 6.62
C LEU A 9 -3.66 43.64 7.97
N ALA A 10 -4.57 42.96 8.65
CA ALA A 10 -4.27 42.01 9.70
C ALA A 10 -4.58 40.59 9.20
N ILE A 11 -3.53 39.79 9.04
CA ILE A 11 -3.58 38.38 8.66
C ILE A 11 -3.63 37.57 9.94
N CYS A 12 -4.82 37.11 10.33
CA CYS A 12 -4.99 36.39 11.59
C CYS A 12 -4.71 34.89 11.38
N GLN A 13 -3.50 34.46 11.74
CA GLN A 13 -3.13 33.05 11.79
C GLN A 13 -3.62 32.46 13.10
N MET A 14 -4.90 32.08 13.11
CA MET A 14 -5.62 31.71 14.32
C MET A 14 -5.46 30.22 14.67
N PRO A 15 -5.25 29.88 15.97
CA PRO A 15 -5.42 28.52 16.48
C PRO A 15 -6.91 28.22 16.62
N VAL A 16 -7.45 27.39 15.73
CA VAL A 16 -8.89 27.10 15.73
C VAL A 16 -9.19 25.99 16.73
N VAL A 17 -9.98 26.31 17.77
CA VAL A 17 -10.46 25.30 18.72
C VAL A 17 -11.67 24.62 18.12
N VAL A 18 -11.45 23.42 17.58
CA VAL A 18 -12.46 22.63 16.85
C VAL A 18 -13.71 22.39 17.68
N GLY A 19 -14.89 22.65 17.12
CA GLY A 19 -16.17 22.45 17.79
C GLY A 19 -16.48 23.46 18.91
N ARG A 20 -15.67 24.52 19.07
CA ARG A 20 -15.85 25.55 20.12
C ARG A 20 -16.03 26.97 19.56
N PRO A 21 -17.16 27.26 18.88
CA PRO A 21 -17.48 28.61 18.40
C PRO A 21 -17.41 29.68 19.47
N ASP A 22 -17.76 29.36 20.70
CA ASP A 22 -17.70 30.27 21.84
C ASP A 22 -16.27 30.77 22.13
N LEU A 23 -15.27 29.89 22.04
CA LEU A 23 -13.86 30.23 22.23
C LEU A 23 -13.30 30.95 21.01
N ASN A 24 -13.65 30.47 19.81
CA ASN A 24 -13.15 31.04 18.57
C ASN A 24 -13.67 32.46 18.34
N VAL A 25 -14.97 32.70 18.55
CA VAL A 25 -15.57 34.05 18.43
C VAL A 25 -14.99 35.00 19.47
N ARG A 26 -14.69 34.54 20.70
CA ARG A 26 -14.02 35.36 21.72
C ARG A 26 -12.61 35.75 21.29
N TYR A 27 -11.86 34.81 20.73
CA TYR A 27 -10.52 35.06 20.19
C TYR A 27 -10.58 36.09 19.05
N MET A 28 -11.49 35.88 18.08
CA MET A 28 -11.70 36.83 16.97
C MET A 28 -12.06 38.23 17.45
N ARG A 29 -12.94 38.35 18.44
CA ARG A 29 -13.30 39.65 19.05
C ARG A 29 -12.07 40.41 19.55
N GLN A 30 -11.17 39.72 20.25
CA GLN A 30 -9.94 40.32 20.75
C GLN A 30 -9.04 40.78 19.59
N GLU A 31 -8.79 39.90 18.62
CA GLU A 31 -7.91 40.21 17.48
C GLU A 31 -8.47 41.32 16.58
N ILE A 32 -9.79 41.41 16.40
CA ILE A 32 -10.42 42.51 15.65
C ILE A 32 -10.24 43.83 16.40
N SER A 33 -10.43 43.84 17.73
CA SER A 33 -10.20 45.03 18.56
C SER A 33 -8.75 45.50 18.45
N ASP A 34 -7.79 44.59 18.60
CA ASP A 34 -6.36 44.89 18.54
C ASP A 34 -5.93 45.40 17.16
N ALA A 35 -6.52 44.87 16.08
CA ALA A 35 -6.29 45.34 14.73
C ALA A 35 -6.89 46.74 14.49
N LYS A 36 -8.10 46.99 15.00
CA LYS A 36 -8.77 48.29 14.90
C LYS A 36 -7.96 49.39 15.58
N ASP A 37 -7.42 49.11 16.76
CA ASP A 37 -6.57 50.03 17.54
C ASP A 37 -5.26 50.38 16.82
N LYS A 38 -4.75 49.47 15.99
CA LYS A 38 -3.55 49.68 15.15
C LYS A 38 -3.84 50.36 13.82
N GLY A 39 -5.08 50.76 13.57
CA GLY A 39 -5.45 51.46 12.34
C GLY A 39 -5.50 50.57 11.10
N VAL A 40 -5.76 49.26 11.27
CA VAL A 40 -5.90 48.30 10.17
C VAL A 40 -7.19 48.56 9.41
N ASP A 41 -7.15 48.39 8.08
CA ASP A 41 -8.34 48.52 7.23
C ASP A 41 -9.12 47.20 7.15
N ILE A 42 -8.44 46.07 6.95
CA ILE A 42 -9.06 44.75 6.79
C ILE A 42 -8.38 43.71 7.67
N ILE A 43 -9.16 43.00 8.48
CA ILE A 43 -8.73 41.78 9.17
C ILE A 43 -9.34 40.54 8.52
N ILE A 44 -8.50 39.52 8.31
CA ILE A 44 -8.84 38.31 7.56
C ILE A 44 -8.62 37.10 8.46
N PHE A 45 -9.64 36.24 8.55
CA PHE A 45 -9.59 35.00 9.31
C PHE A 45 -9.64 33.77 8.41
N PRO A 46 -9.15 32.61 8.88
CA PRO A 46 -9.15 31.36 8.11
C PRO A 46 -10.56 30.83 7.77
N GLU A 47 -10.59 29.87 6.86
CA GLU A 47 -11.80 29.15 6.46
C GLU A 47 -12.41 28.38 7.65
N LEU A 48 -13.75 28.46 7.78
CA LEU A 48 -14.52 27.86 8.88
C LEU A 48 -13.90 28.09 10.28
N SER A 49 -13.19 29.20 10.47
CA SER A 49 -12.47 29.53 11.71
C SER A 49 -13.39 29.69 12.93
N VAL A 50 -14.68 29.95 12.72
CA VAL A 50 -15.67 29.97 13.80
C VAL A 50 -15.89 28.57 14.36
N THR A 51 -16.10 27.56 13.52
CA THR A 51 -16.50 26.21 13.98
C THR A 51 -15.34 25.22 14.08
N GLY A 52 -14.26 25.44 13.34
CA GLY A 52 -13.39 24.35 12.91
C GLY A 52 -13.86 23.78 11.58
N TYR A 53 -12.92 23.22 10.83
CA TYR A 53 -13.16 22.65 9.51
C TYR A 53 -13.50 21.16 9.61
N ILE A 54 -12.71 20.40 10.38
CA ILE A 54 -12.85 18.96 10.53
C ILE A 54 -13.70 18.68 11.79
N ILE A 55 -15.02 18.87 11.69
CA ILE A 55 -15.99 18.57 12.77
C ILE A 55 -16.95 17.41 12.42
N GLY A 56 -16.79 16.80 11.24
CA GLY A 56 -17.62 15.69 10.77
C GLY A 56 -19.11 16.03 10.76
N ASP A 57 -19.95 15.10 11.19
CA ASP A 57 -21.41 15.25 11.19
C ASP A 57 -21.93 16.28 12.22
N MET A 58 -21.04 16.98 12.96
CA MET A 58 -21.47 18.18 13.70
C MET A 58 -22.01 19.28 12.75
N PHE A 59 -21.63 19.28 11.48
CA PHE A 59 -22.27 20.15 10.47
C PHE A 59 -23.76 19.88 10.28
N GLU A 60 -24.24 18.70 10.68
CA GLU A 60 -25.65 18.30 10.61
C GLU A 60 -26.47 18.80 11.81
N ARG A 61 -25.81 19.33 12.85
CA ARG A 61 -26.46 19.83 14.07
C ARG A 61 -26.89 21.28 13.87
N GLU A 62 -28.14 21.48 13.45
CA GLU A 62 -28.67 22.80 13.11
C GLU A 62 -28.51 23.81 14.25
N GLU A 63 -28.77 23.41 15.49
CA GLU A 63 -28.64 24.27 16.67
C GLU A 63 -27.19 24.76 16.88
N PHE A 64 -26.20 23.90 16.63
CA PHE A 64 -24.79 24.25 16.74
C PHE A 64 -24.38 25.26 15.67
N ILE A 65 -24.80 25.03 14.42
CA ILE A 65 -24.48 25.91 13.29
C ILE A 65 -25.19 27.26 13.43
N LEU A 66 -26.45 27.27 13.85
CA LEU A 66 -27.21 28.49 14.08
C LEU A 66 -26.61 29.31 15.24
N ASP A 67 -26.20 28.67 16.33
CA ASP A 67 -25.54 29.36 17.45
C ASP A 67 -24.18 29.93 17.05
N ALA A 68 -23.36 29.15 16.32
CA ALA A 68 -22.08 29.60 15.79
C ALA A 68 -22.23 30.83 14.89
N TYR A 69 -23.18 30.79 13.93
CA TYR A 69 -23.44 31.91 13.04
C TYR A 69 -23.97 33.14 13.80
N LYS A 70 -24.95 32.97 14.69
CA LYS A 70 -25.55 34.08 15.46
C LYS A 70 -24.52 34.77 16.36
N SER A 71 -23.69 33.99 17.05
CA SER A 71 -22.63 34.51 17.91
C SER A 71 -21.59 35.30 17.11
N CYS A 72 -21.22 34.78 15.93
CA CYS A 72 -20.32 35.46 15.00
C CYS A 72 -20.94 36.76 14.44
N ASP A 73 -22.19 36.71 13.95
CA ASP A 73 -22.94 37.86 13.41
C ASP A 73 -23.06 38.99 14.45
N ALA A 74 -23.49 38.65 15.67
CA ALA A 74 -23.62 39.62 16.76
C ALA A 74 -22.26 40.25 17.13
N MET A 75 -21.20 39.44 17.22
CA MET A 75 -19.85 39.93 17.49
C MET A 75 -19.38 40.88 16.39
N LEU A 76 -19.47 40.49 15.13
CA LEU A 76 -18.99 41.28 14.00
C LEU A 76 -19.71 42.62 13.87
N ARG A 77 -21.03 42.66 14.08
CA ARG A 77 -21.81 43.92 14.09
C ARG A 77 -21.34 44.91 15.15
N GLU A 78 -20.84 44.40 16.27
CA GLU A 78 -20.37 45.21 17.38
C GLU A 78 -18.94 45.71 17.14
N VAL A 79 -18.00 44.79 16.89
CA VAL A 79 -16.56 45.10 16.90
C VAL A 79 -16.07 45.78 15.63
N THR A 80 -16.76 45.61 14.50
CA THR A 80 -16.36 46.22 13.22
C THR A 80 -16.86 47.65 13.04
N LYS A 81 -17.60 48.21 14.00
CA LYS A 81 -18.00 49.63 13.97
C LYS A 81 -16.76 50.52 13.90
N ASP A 82 -16.90 51.71 13.31
CA ASP A 82 -15.88 52.76 13.32
C ASP A 82 -14.53 52.36 12.67
N GLY A 83 -14.57 51.80 11.46
CA GLY A 83 -13.39 51.81 10.58
C GLY A 83 -12.50 50.56 10.58
N ILE A 84 -13.09 49.36 10.61
CA ILE A 84 -12.41 48.12 10.20
C ILE A 84 -13.38 47.19 9.45
N THR A 85 -12.89 46.53 8.40
CA THR A 85 -13.59 45.43 7.74
C THR A 85 -13.06 44.09 8.22
N ALA A 86 -13.95 43.13 8.50
CA ALA A 86 -13.60 41.77 8.86
C ALA A 86 -14.13 40.77 7.84
N ILE A 87 -13.28 39.81 7.45
CA ILE A 87 -13.62 38.67 6.59
C ILE A 87 -13.47 37.39 7.42
N VAL A 88 -14.56 36.68 7.67
CA VAL A 88 -14.60 35.54 8.61
C VAL A 88 -15.20 34.30 7.97
N GLY A 89 -14.49 33.17 8.04
CA GLY A 89 -14.99 31.86 7.63
C GLY A 89 -15.99 31.26 8.62
N VAL A 90 -17.22 31.01 8.18
CA VAL A 90 -18.32 30.48 9.01
C VAL A 90 -19.31 29.69 8.16
N PRO A 91 -19.89 28.59 8.66
CA PRO A 91 -20.97 27.91 7.94
C PRO A 91 -22.26 28.76 7.96
N VAL A 92 -22.94 28.86 6.82
CA VAL A 92 -24.14 29.71 6.65
C VAL A 92 -25.26 28.90 6.03
N TYR A 93 -26.41 28.81 6.71
CA TYR A 93 -27.59 28.21 6.10
C TYR A 93 -28.19 29.10 5.00
N ASP A 94 -28.77 28.47 4.00
CA ASP A 94 -29.74 29.10 3.11
C ASP A 94 -31.08 29.30 3.83
N ASN A 95 -31.86 30.28 3.36
CA ASN A 95 -33.19 30.58 3.86
C ASN A 95 -34.22 29.68 3.19
N GLY A 96 -34.50 28.54 3.81
CA GLY A 96 -35.64 27.68 3.46
C GLY A 96 -35.37 26.63 2.38
N LEU A 97 -34.23 26.71 1.67
CA LEU A 97 -33.86 25.71 0.66
C LEU A 97 -33.24 24.44 1.26
N ARG A 98 -33.29 23.37 0.48
CA ARG A 98 -32.71 22.06 0.81
C ARG A 98 -31.50 21.76 -0.07
N GLY A 99 -30.56 20.99 0.48
CA GLY A 99 -29.47 20.37 -0.27
C GLY A 99 -29.93 19.12 -1.01
N GLU A 100 -29.00 18.46 -1.68
CA GLU A 100 -29.25 17.24 -2.48
C GLU A 100 -29.62 16.02 -1.63
N ASP A 101 -29.34 16.07 -0.32
CA ASP A 101 -29.65 15.04 0.68
C ASP A 101 -30.94 15.32 1.47
N GLY A 102 -31.68 16.38 1.13
CA GLY A 102 -32.92 16.78 1.79
C GLY A 102 -32.77 17.55 3.10
N ARG A 103 -31.54 17.79 3.59
CA ARG A 103 -31.25 18.64 4.77
C ARG A 103 -31.27 20.11 4.39
N ARG A 104 -31.38 21.00 5.38
CA ARG A 104 -31.32 22.45 5.14
C ARG A 104 -30.00 22.80 4.46
N ARG A 105 -30.08 23.50 3.33
CA ARG A 105 -28.91 23.83 2.51
C ARG A 105 -27.91 24.64 3.31
N LEU A 106 -26.67 24.13 3.42
CA LEU A 106 -25.59 24.76 4.18
C LEU A 106 -24.45 25.16 3.25
N TYR A 107 -23.86 26.32 3.48
CA TYR A 107 -22.72 26.84 2.72
C TYR A 107 -21.47 26.87 3.59
N ASN A 108 -20.33 26.45 3.03
CA ASN A 108 -19.03 26.87 3.52
C ASN A 108 -18.78 28.28 2.95
N ALA A 109 -18.71 29.28 3.82
CA ALA A 109 -18.76 30.68 3.40
C ALA A 109 -17.79 31.58 4.18
N ALA A 110 -17.43 32.69 3.55
CA ALA A 110 -16.76 33.83 4.19
C ALA A 110 -17.75 34.99 4.31
N VAL A 111 -18.07 35.44 5.51
CA VAL A 111 -18.90 36.64 5.71
C VAL A 111 -18.04 37.89 5.78
N VAL A 112 -18.52 38.99 5.20
CA VAL A 112 -17.84 40.28 5.16
C VAL A 112 -18.64 41.32 5.93
N TYR A 113 -18.01 41.93 6.92
CA TYR A 113 -18.59 42.97 7.77
C TYR A 113 -17.73 44.22 7.77
N SER A 114 -18.34 45.40 7.62
CA SER A 114 -17.65 46.69 7.74
C SER A 114 -18.55 47.71 8.41
N ASP A 115 -17.99 48.52 9.32
CA ASP A 115 -18.72 49.56 10.06
C ASP A 115 -19.99 49.03 10.76
N GLY A 116 -19.91 47.82 11.31
CA GLY A 116 -21.03 47.14 11.97
C GLY A 116 -22.13 46.65 11.02
N LYS A 117 -21.92 46.71 9.69
CA LYS A 117 -22.89 46.31 8.67
C LYS A 117 -22.43 45.05 7.94
N TYR A 118 -23.39 44.18 7.64
CA TYR A 118 -23.19 43.03 6.76
C TYR A 118 -23.07 43.52 5.32
N ILE A 119 -21.93 43.24 4.69
CA ILE A 119 -21.67 43.60 3.29
C ILE A 119 -22.09 42.48 2.35
N GLY A 120 -21.81 41.23 2.73
CA GLY A 120 -22.15 40.05 1.94
C GLY A 120 -21.46 38.79 2.44
N LYS A 121 -21.60 37.71 1.66
CA LYS A 121 -20.88 36.44 1.88
C LYS A 121 -20.32 35.93 0.57
N ALA A 122 -19.13 35.36 0.61
CA ALA A 122 -18.59 34.51 -0.46
C ALA A 122 -18.90 33.05 -0.14
N ILE A 123 -19.33 32.28 -1.13
CA ILE A 123 -19.62 30.85 -0.99
C ILE A 123 -18.48 30.07 -1.66
N LYS A 124 -17.96 29.03 -1.01
CA LYS A 124 -16.93 28.17 -1.61
C LYS A 124 -17.40 27.58 -2.93
N THR A 125 -16.62 27.77 -3.98
CA THR A 125 -17.00 27.33 -5.33
C THR A 125 -16.58 25.87 -5.58
N LEU A 126 -15.34 25.52 -5.23
CA LEU A 126 -14.73 24.22 -5.41
C LEU A 126 -14.69 23.49 -4.06
N GLN A 127 -15.36 22.35 -3.99
CA GLN A 127 -15.43 21.54 -2.76
C GLN A 127 -14.51 20.33 -2.90
N PRO A 128 -13.46 20.20 -2.05
CA PRO A 128 -12.62 19.03 -2.07
C PRO A 128 -13.39 17.83 -1.51
N ASN A 129 -13.40 16.72 -2.26
CA ASN A 129 -14.08 15.48 -1.88
C ASN A 129 -13.14 14.27 -2.00
N TYR A 130 -11.91 14.46 -1.53
CA TYR A 130 -10.84 13.48 -1.57
C TYR A 130 -10.05 13.48 -0.26
N ARG A 131 -9.31 12.39 0.01
CA ARG A 131 -8.48 12.27 1.21
C ARG A 131 -9.33 12.44 2.48
N MET A 132 -8.91 13.34 3.38
CA MET A 132 -9.62 13.72 4.60
C MET A 132 -10.80 14.67 4.38
N PHE A 133 -11.01 15.17 3.16
CA PHE A 133 -12.10 16.08 2.83
C PHE A 133 -13.33 15.34 2.30
N ASP A 134 -14.49 15.83 2.69
CA ASP A 134 -15.81 15.35 2.28
C ASP A 134 -16.79 16.53 2.17
N ASP A 135 -16.34 17.70 1.70
CA ASP A 135 -17.13 18.96 1.71
C ASP A 135 -18.49 18.81 1.03
N ASP A 136 -18.55 18.12 -0.12
CA ASP A 136 -19.79 17.85 -0.87
C ASP A 136 -20.82 17.06 -0.05
N ARG A 137 -20.39 16.32 0.99
CA ARG A 137 -21.30 15.64 1.93
C ARG A 137 -22.05 16.64 2.78
N HIS A 138 -21.47 17.80 3.11
CA HIS A 138 -22.02 18.72 4.12
C HIS A 138 -22.50 20.04 3.54
N PHE A 139 -21.91 20.49 2.44
CA PHE A 139 -22.08 21.83 1.91
C PHE A 139 -22.59 21.84 0.47
N TYR A 140 -23.40 22.84 0.14
CA TYR A 140 -23.79 23.17 -1.21
C TYR A 140 -22.80 24.19 -1.79
N SER A 141 -22.20 23.93 -2.95
CA SER A 141 -21.22 24.85 -3.55
C SER A 141 -21.88 25.96 -4.35
N GLU A 142 -21.15 27.05 -4.56
CA GLU A 142 -21.59 28.12 -5.47
C GLU A 142 -21.77 27.59 -6.91
N ARG A 143 -20.97 26.60 -7.32
CA ARG A 143 -21.12 25.94 -8.62
C ARG A 143 -22.49 25.27 -8.77
N LYS A 144 -22.95 24.55 -7.75
CA LYS A 144 -24.30 23.95 -7.72
C LYS A 144 -25.38 25.03 -7.75
N LEU A 145 -25.18 26.12 -7.01
CA LEU A 145 -26.10 27.26 -6.98
C LEU A 145 -26.22 27.96 -8.35
N ALA A 146 -25.11 28.19 -9.05
CA ALA A 146 -25.12 28.79 -10.37
C ALA A 146 -25.84 27.89 -11.39
N GLN A 147 -25.54 26.59 -11.37
CA GLN A 147 -26.20 25.60 -12.22
C GLN A 147 -27.72 25.58 -11.99
N GLU A 148 -28.17 25.53 -10.73
CA GLU A 148 -29.59 25.52 -10.36
C GLU A 148 -30.33 26.78 -10.83
N ASN A 149 -29.67 27.95 -10.76
CA ASN A 149 -30.24 29.22 -11.17
C ASN A 149 -30.07 29.53 -12.67
N GLY A 150 -29.44 28.64 -13.44
CA GLY A 150 -29.14 28.87 -14.86
C GLY A 150 -28.17 30.03 -15.09
N LEU A 151 -27.29 30.32 -14.13
CA LEU A 151 -26.32 31.41 -14.20
C LEU A 151 -24.99 30.92 -14.79
N ASP A 152 -24.33 31.77 -15.56
CA ASP A 152 -22.94 31.56 -15.97
C ASP A 152 -22.04 31.65 -14.72
N LEU A 153 -21.12 30.69 -14.58
CA LEU A 153 -20.16 30.66 -13.49
C LEU A 153 -19.16 31.82 -13.54
N ASN A 154 -19.00 32.49 -14.69
CA ASN A 154 -18.27 33.77 -14.75
C ASN A 154 -18.97 34.89 -13.96
N MET A 155 -20.24 34.69 -13.58
CA MET A 155 -21.00 35.63 -12.73
C MET A 155 -20.82 35.35 -11.22
N ILE A 156 -19.88 34.48 -10.82
CA ILE A 156 -19.50 34.30 -9.40
C ILE A 156 -19.18 35.68 -8.80
N ASN A 157 -20.04 36.13 -7.88
CA ASN A 157 -20.02 37.49 -7.37
C ASN A 157 -19.49 37.53 -5.94
N ASN A 158 -18.27 37.01 -5.75
CA ASN A 158 -17.55 37.06 -4.49
C ASN A 158 -16.59 38.28 -4.43
N VAL A 159 -16.94 39.38 -5.11
CA VAL A 159 -16.19 40.65 -5.12
C VAL A 159 -16.94 41.69 -4.28
N PHE A 160 -16.28 42.27 -3.28
CA PHE A 160 -16.92 43.19 -2.33
C PHE A 160 -16.34 44.60 -2.44
N ALA A 161 -17.20 45.61 -2.50
CA ALA A 161 -16.77 47.00 -2.42
C ALA A 161 -16.53 47.39 -0.95
N ILE A 162 -15.27 47.55 -0.57
CA ILE A 162 -14.85 47.90 0.79
C ILE A 162 -14.37 49.34 0.83
N LYS A 163 -14.95 50.14 1.72
CA LYS A 163 -14.49 51.50 1.99
C LYS A 163 -13.38 51.46 3.04
N LEU A 164 -12.20 51.94 2.67
CA LEU A 164 -11.04 52.08 3.55
C LEU A 164 -11.18 53.28 4.48
N ARG A 165 -10.30 53.37 5.50
CA ARG A 165 -10.30 54.48 6.47
C ARG A 165 -10.03 55.84 5.83
N ASP A 166 -9.25 55.87 4.75
CA ASP A 166 -8.99 57.07 3.94
C ASP A 166 -10.08 57.38 2.89
N SER A 167 -11.23 56.70 2.99
CA SER A 167 -12.39 56.82 2.10
C SER A 167 -12.23 56.29 0.68
N ARG A 168 -11.07 55.74 0.29
CA ARG A 168 -10.95 54.99 -0.97
C ARG A 168 -11.82 53.74 -0.91
N ILE A 169 -12.29 53.30 -2.07
CA ILE A 169 -13.00 52.03 -2.23
C ILE A 169 -12.07 51.07 -2.95
N ILE A 170 -11.89 49.87 -2.38
CA ILE A 170 -11.21 48.76 -3.04
C ILE A 170 -12.16 47.58 -3.23
N ARG A 171 -11.84 46.72 -4.19
CA ARG A 171 -12.64 45.54 -4.55
C ARG A 171 -11.88 44.23 -4.36
N PRO A 172 -11.72 43.69 -3.15
CA PRO A 172 -11.19 42.35 -3.00
C PRO A 172 -12.21 41.29 -3.47
N GLY A 173 -11.71 40.32 -4.22
CA GLY A 173 -12.38 39.05 -4.49
C GLY A 173 -12.01 38.01 -3.43
N VAL A 174 -13.00 37.35 -2.84
CA VAL A 174 -12.79 36.36 -1.77
C VAL A 174 -13.00 34.95 -2.33
N MET A 175 -12.04 34.08 -2.06
CA MET A 175 -12.06 32.65 -2.38
C MET A 175 -11.79 31.82 -1.13
N LEU A 176 -12.21 30.56 -1.14
CA LEU A 176 -12.04 29.64 -0.02
C LEU A 176 -11.20 28.43 -0.43
N CYS A 177 -9.99 28.34 0.12
CA CYS A 177 -9.05 27.22 0.03
C CYS A 177 -8.92 26.59 -1.37
N GLU A 178 -9.71 25.54 -1.64
CA GLU A 178 -9.67 24.74 -2.86
C GLU A 178 -9.92 25.58 -4.13
N ASP A 179 -10.64 26.69 -3.99
CA ASP A 179 -10.87 27.68 -5.07
C ASP A 179 -9.55 28.19 -5.69
N GLY A 180 -8.43 28.15 -4.95
CA GLY A 180 -7.10 28.53 -5.44
C GLY A 180 -6.38 27.48 -6.29
N TRP A 181 -6.98 26.30 -6.53
CA TRP A 181 -6.37 25.17 -7.22
C TRP A 181 -7.26 24.64 -8.36
N PRO A 182 -7.51 25.47 -9.39
CA PRO A 182 -8.51 25.15 -10.42
C PRO A 182 -8.07 24.09 -11.44
N ASP A 183 -6.81 23.62 -11.42
CA ASP A 183 -6.24 22.79 -12.50
C ASP A 183 -7.00 21.47 -12.76
N ASP A 184 -7.59 20.88 -11.73
CA ASP A 184 -8.38 19.64 -11.82
C ASP A 184 -9.89 19.91 -12.06
N TYR A 185 -10.25 21.18 -12.31
CA TYR A 185 -11.63 21.64 -12.47
C TYR A 185 -11.82 22.31 -13.83
N TYR A 186 -13.04 22.27 -14.36
CA TYR A 186 -13.39 22.94 -15.62
C TYR A 186 -13.61 24.45 -15.47
N ILE A 187 -13.52 24.97 -14.25
CA ILE A 187 -13.77 26.35 -13.87
C ILE A 187 -12.60 26.87 -13.06
N ASP A 188 -12.22 28.12 -13.31
CA ASP A 188 -11.29 28.88 -12.50
C ASP A 188 -11.99 30.02 -11.74
N PRO A 189 -12.22 29.86 -10.42
CA PRO A 189 -12.81 30.92 -9.59
C PRO A 189 -11.99 32.20 -9.58
N SER A 190 -10.66 32.11 -9.74
CA SER A 190 -9.79 33.29 -9.74
C SER A 190 -9.98 34.14 -10.99
N GLU A 191 -10.18 33.53 -12.16
CA GLU A 191 -10.52 34.23 -13.40
C GLU A 191 -11.91 34.87 -13.33
N ALA A 192 -12.91 34.17 -12.78
CA ALA A 192 -14.25 34.74 -12.58
C ALA A 192 -14.21 36.00 -11.70
N LEU A 193 -13.46 35.99 -10.60
CA LEU A 193 -13.26 37.16 -9.75
C LEU A 193 -12.60 38.33 -10.49
N MET A 194 -11.60 38.05 -11.32
CA MET A 194 -10.92 39.08 -12.11
C MET A 194 -11.85 39.72 -13.14
N ASN A 195 -12.67 38.90 -13.81
CA ASN A 195 -13.68 39.38 -14.76
C ASN A 195 -14.73 40.28 -14.07
N ASN A 196 -15.00 40.03 -12.78
CA ASN A 196 -15.89 40.84 -11.95
C ASN A 196 -15.20 42.03 -11.24
N GLY A 197 -13.96 42.34 -11.62
CA GLY A 197 -13.26 43.55 -11.20
C GLY A 197 -12.53 43.44 -9.86
N ALA A 198 -12.11 42.24 -9.46
CA ALA A 198 -11.26 42.06 -8.29
C ALA A 198 -9.90 42.76 -8.45
N GLU A 199 -9.52 43.58 -7.47
CA GLU A 199 -8.24 44.30 -7.40
C GLU A 199 -7.21 43.56 -6.52
N LEU A 200 -7.70 42.68 -5.66
CA LEU A 200 -6.95 41.86 -4.71
C LEU A 200 -7.68 40.53 -4.55
N ILE A 201 -6.96 39.41 -4.52
CA ILE A 201 -7.54 38.12 -4.14
C ILE A 201 -7.28 37.86 -2.66
N ILE A 202 -8.31 37.50 -1.91
CA ILE A 202 -8.20 37.00 -0.54
C ILE A 202 -8.63 35.54 -0.54
N ASN A 203 -7.71 34.64 -0.20
CA ASN A 203 -8.01 33.22 -0.04
C ASN A 203 -7.93 32.86 1.45
N ILE A 204 -9.09 32.59 2.04
CA ILE A 204 -9.16 32.04 3.40
C ILE A 204 -9.10 30.52 3.32
N SER A 205 -8.29 29.90 4.17
CA SER A 205 -7.96 28.48 4.04
C SER A 205 -8.01 27.73 5.36
N ALA A 206 -8.37 26.45 5.26
CA ALA A 206 -8.03 25.42 6.24
C ALA A 206 -7.24 24.34 5.50
N SER A 207 -6.01 24.68 5.13
CA SER A 207 -5.12 23.84 4.35
C SER A 207 -4.20 23.09 5.30
N PRO A 208 -4.32 21.75 5.40
CA PRO A 208 -3.51 20.97 6.32
C PRO A 208 -2.05 20.98 5.88
N TRP A 209 -1.13 20.90 6.83
CA TRP A 209 0.26 20.60 6.55
C TRP A 209 0.38 19.25 5.84
N GLY A 210 1.40 19.12 5.01
CA GLY A 210 1.79 17.86 4.41
C GLY A 210 3.19 17.96 3.86
N TRP A 211 3.82 16.80 3.67
CA TRP A 211 5.20 16.70 3.20
C TRP A 211 5.46 17.57 1.96
N GLN A 212 6.37 18.55 2.09
CA GLN A 212 6.79 19.50 1.05
C GLN A 212 5.67 20.38 0.45
N LYS A 213 4.53 20.52 1.14
CA LYS A 213 3.35 21.20 0.61
C LYS A 213 3.56 22.71 0.38
N ASN A 214 4.31 23.40 1.24
CA ASN A 214 4.49 24.86 1.14
C ASN A 214 5.21 25.27 -0.15
N ARG A 215 6.26 24.55 -0.55
CA ARG A 215 6.92 24.76 -1.84
C ARG A 215 5.97 24.55 -3.01
N LYS A 216 5.16 23.48 -2.97
CA LYS A 216 4.14 23.23 -4.00
C LYS A 216 3.13 24.37 -4.06
N ARG A 217 2.67 24.89 -2.91
CA ARG A 217 1.77 26.04 -2.82
C ARG A 217 2.35 27.27 -3.50
N HIS A 218 3.57 27.67 -3.16
CA HIS A 218 4.20 28.83 -3.78
C HIS A 218 4.33 28.65 -5.31
N SER A 219 4.66 27.44 -5.77
CA SER A 219 4.75 27.16 -7.21
C SER A 219 3.40 27.32 -7.92
N VAL A 220 2.33 26.76 -7.36
CA VAL A 220 0.99 26.84 -7.97
C VAL A 220 0.45 28.26 -7.92
N VAL A 221 0.55 28.94 -6.77
CA VAL A 221 0.13 30.34 -6.65
C VAL A 221 0.93 31.24 -7.59
N LYS A 222 2.23 30.95 -7.79
CA LYS A 222 3.05 31.70 -8.76
C LYS A 222 2.51 31.59 -10.17
N GLU A 223 2.22 30.37 -10.62
CA GLU A 223 1.60 30.14 -11.91
C GLU A 223 0.22 30.79 -12.00
N LEU A 224 -0.55 30.71 -10.90
CA LEU A 224 -1.88 31.26 -10.82
C LEU A 224 -1.84 32.78 -11.08
N LEU A 225 -1.07 33.52 -10.28
CA LEU A 225 -1.08 34.98 -10.30
C LEU A 225 -0.32 35.56 -11.48
N THR A 226 0.69 34.86 -12.02
CA THR A 226 1.39 35.31 -13.22
C THR A 226 0.44 35.48 -14.41
N LYS A 227 -0.57 34.60 -14.54
CA LYS A 227 -1.59 34.66 -15.60
C LYS A 227 -2.61 35.79 -15.38
N ARG A 228 -3.00 36.06 -14.13
CA ARG A 228 -4.07 37.03 -13.78
C ARG A 228 -3.57 38.44 -13.44
N LYS A 229 -2.28 38.61 -13.12
CA LYS A 229 -1.65 39.89 -12.76
C LYS A 229 -2.30 40.60 -11.57
N VAL A 230 -2.68 39.84 -10.56
CA VAL A 230 -3.32 40.32 -9.32
C VAL A 230 -2.56 39.84 -8.09
N SER A 231 -2.51 40.64 -7.02
CA SER A 231 -1.92 40.21 -5.75
C SER A 231 -2.87 39.30 -4.99
N MET A 232 -2.33 38.48 -4.10
CA MET A 232 -3.12 37.53 -3.31
C MET A 232 -2.68 37.51 -1.86
N VAL A 233 -3.65 37.47 -0.95
CA VAL A 233 -3.44 37.24 0.49
C VAL A 233 -4.03 35.89 0.83
N TYR A 234 -3.18 34.98 1.27
CA TYR A 234 -3.52 33.63 1.69
C TYR A 234 -3.48 33.54 3.21
N VAL A 235 -4.60 33.21 3.84
CA VAL A 235 -4.73 33.16 5.31
C VAL A 235 -5.18 31.77 5.73
N ASN A 236 -4.35 31.10 6.53
CA ASN A 236 -4.58 29.73 6.97
C ASN A 236 -4.61 29.65 8.50
N ASN A 237 -5.35 28.67 9.03
CA ASN A 237 -5.34 28.40 10.46
C ASN A 237 -4.07 27.64 10.88
N THR A 238 -3.84 27.57 12.19
CA THR A 238 -2.81 26.70 12.76
C THR A 238 -3.39 25.84 13.89
N GLY A 239 -2.67 24.78 14.28
CA GLY A 239 -3.08 23.85 15.33
C GLY A 239 -3.47 22.48 14.78
N LEU A 240 -4.33 21.77 15.49
CA LEU A 240 -4.70 20.39 15.20
C LEU A 240 -6.22 20.23 15.04
N GLN A 241 -6.63 19.48 14.03
CA GLN A 241 -8.02 19.01 13.91
C GLN A 241 -8.03 17.50 13.63
N ASN A 242 -9.17 16.83 13.80
CA ASN A 242 -9.24 15.38 13.60
C ASN A 242 -10.61 14.91 13.13
N ASN A 243 -10.62 13.82 12.36
CA ASN A 243 -11.83 13.13 11.91
C ASN A 243 -12.01 11.79 12.66
N GLY A 244 -11.58 11.73 13.93
CA GLY A 244 -11.55 10.52 14.74
C GLY A 244 -10.38 9.59 14.41
N LYS A 245 -10.19 9.21 13.13
CA LYS A 245 -9.13 8.26 12.76
C LYS A 245 -7.80 8.92 12.43
N ASN A 246 -7.82 10.14 11.90
CA ASN A 246 -6.63 10.89 11.55
C ASN A 246 -6.53 12.18 12.36
N LEU A 247 -5.34 12.44 12.90
CA LEU A 247 -4.95 13.75 13.44
C LEU A 247 -4.29 14.55 12.31
N ILE A 248 -4.79 15.75 12.06
CA ILE A 248 -4.46 16.59 10.92
C ILE A 248 -3.91 17.91 11.44
N VAL A 249 -2.65 18.19 11.10
CA VAL A 249 -1.95 19.39 11.54
C VAL A 249 -2.14 20.51 10.52
N PHE A 250 -2.27 21.74 11.01
CA PHE A 250 -2.31 22.95 10.21
C PHE A 250 -1.15 23.84 10.63
N ASP A 251 -0.24 24.10 9.70
CA ASP A 251 0.98 24.89 9.95
C ASP A 251 0.72 26.39 9.88
N GLY A 252 -0.41 26.81 9.30
CA GLY A 252 -0.65 28.19 8.94
C GLY A 252 0.20 28.56 7.73
N SER A 253 1.38 29.11 8.01
CA SER A 253 2.29 29.68 7.01
C SER A 253 1.54 30.64 6.08
N SER A 254 0.73 31.53 6.65
CA SER A 254 -0.06 32.50 5.89
C SER A 254 0.86 33.40 5.05
N THR A 255 0.46 33.76 3.83
CA THR A 255 1.39 34.34 2.83
C THR A 255 0.74 35.46 2.03
N VAL A 256 1.50 36.50 1.73
CA VAL A 256 1.13 37.53 0.75
C VAL A 256 1.99 37.37 -0.50
N TYR A 257 1.34 37.38 -1.65
CA TYR A 257 1.95 37.29 -2.96
C TYR A 257 1.70 38.57 -3.76
N ASN A 258 2.71 39.03 -4.49
CA ASN A 258 2.54 40.13 -5.44
C ASN A 258 1.86 39.66 -6.74
N ALA A 259 1.63 40.59 -7.68
CA ALA A 259 1.00 40.31 -8.97
C ALA A 259 1.81 39.40 -9.92
N ASN A 260 3.08 39.11 -9.60
CA ASN A 260 3.90 38.11 -10.30
C ASN A 260 3.91 36.76 -9.57
N GLY A 261 3.14 36.64 -8.48
CA GLY A 261 3.08 35.44 -7.67
C GLY A 261 4.34 35.16 -6.86
N GLU A 262 5.15 36.19 -6.61
CA GLU A 262 6.31 36.10 -5.73
C GLU A 262 5.88 36.38 -4.29
N VAL A 263 6.48 35.67 -3.33
CA VAL A 263 6.22 35.87 -1.90
C VAL A 263 6.81 37.19 -1.46
N VAL A 264 5.99 38.05 -0.85
CA VAL A 264 6.42 39.36 -0.30
C VAL A 264 6.26 39.47 1.21
N TYR A 265 5.48 38.56 1.80
CA TYR A 265 5.38 38.39 3.25
C TYR A 265 4.95 36.96 3.54
N GLU A 266 5.55 36.32 4.54
CA GLU A 266 5.15 35.00 5.00
C GLU A 266 5.23 34.92 6.52
N VAL A 267 4.13 34.49 7.12
CA VAL A 267 4.02 34.24 8.54
C VAL A 267 4.74 32.94 8.85
N ALA A 268 5.53 32.92 9.94
CA ALA A 268 6.19 31.70 10.36
C ALA A 268 5.18 30.57 10.68
N PRO A 269 5.52 29.30 10.40
CA PRO A 269 4.65 28.18 10.72
C PRO A 269 4.37 28.14 12.23
N TYR A 270 3.12 27.88 12.61
CA TYR A 270 2.63 27.84 14.00
C TYR A 270 2.71 29.18 14.77
N ALA A 271 3.00 30.30 14.11
CA ALA A 271 2.96 31.62 14.74
C ALA A 271 1.52 32.13 14.88
N VAL A 272 0.96 31.99 16.08
CA VAL A 272 -0.42 32.40 16.43
C VAL A 272 -0.55 33.93 16.48
N GLY A 273 -1.67 34.47 15.98
CA GLY A 273 -2.10 35.85 16.21
C GLY A 273 -2.24 36.70 14.95
N ASN A 274 -2.46 38.00 15.16
CA ASN A 274 -2.47 39.01 14.10
C ASN A 274 -1.06 39.29 13.55
N HIS A 275 -0.91 39.17 12.24
CA HIS A 275 0.28 39.56 11.49
C HIS A 275 -0.04 40.71 10.56
N TYR A 276 0.63 41.85 10.73
CA TYR A 276 0.29 43.09 10.03
C TYR A 276 1.08 43.24 8.73
N PHE A 277 0.40 43.62 7.66
CA PHE A 277 1.01 43.87 6.35
C PHE A 277 0.44 45.15 5.74
N GLU A 278 1.31 45.99 5.20
CA GLU A 278 0.91 47.21 4.48
C GLU A 278 1.39 47.13 3.04
N PHE A 279 0.47 47.36 2.09
CA PHE A 279 0.83 47.46 0.69
C PHE A 279 1.59 48.77 0.45
N THR A 280 2.82 48.69 -0.02
CA THR A 280 3.62 49.86 -0.38
C THR A 280 3.79 49.94 -1.90
N GLU A 281 4.38 51.03 -2.40
CA GLU A 281 4.70 51.16 -3.84
C GLU A 281 5.64 50.07 -4.35
N LYS A 282 6.51 49.55 -3.47
CA LYS A 282 7.49 48.50 -3.76
C LYS A 282 7.39 47.39 -2.73
N LEU A 283 6.91 46.23 -3.17
CA LEU A 283 6.81 45.04 -2.33
C LEU A 283 8.13 44.24 -2.43
N PRO A 284 8.95 44.18 -1.36
CA PRO A 284 10.19 43.42 -1.39
C PRO A 284 9.90 41.92 -1.48
N VAL A 285 10.58 41.22 -2.38
CA VAL A 285 10.45 39.77 -2.51
C VAL A 285 11.22 39.10 -1.37
N VAL A 286 10.54 38.21 -0.66
CA VAL A 286 11.14 37.37 0.39
C VAL A 286 11.84 36.20 -0.27
N ILE A 287 13.15 36.08 -0.02
CA ILE A 287 13.94 34.93 -0.45
C ILE A 287 13.60 33.76 0.48
N GLN A 288 13.02 32.72 -0.10
CA GLN A 288 12.65 31.51 0.60
C GLN A 288 13.90 30.71 0.99
N ASN A 289 13.98 30.30 2.25
CA ASN A 289 15.07 29.46 2.74
C ASN A 289 15.05 28.08 2.06
N LYS A 290 16.20 27.41 2.04
CA LYS A 290 16.27 26.02 1.60
C LYS A 290 15.37 25.16 2.48
N GLN A 291 14.60 24.29 1.85
CA GLN A 291 13.71 23.35 2.51
C GLN A 291 14.46 22.44 3.49
N ASP A 292 13.93 22.34 4.71
CA ASP A 292 14.38 21.46 5.77
C ASP A 292 13.23 20.52 6.16
N ASP A 293 13.16 19.39 5.45
CA ASP A 293 12.15 18.36 5.62
C ASP A 293 12.12 17.81 7.06
N SER A 294 13.27 17.75 7.74
CA SER A 294 13.35 17.22 9.11
C SER A 294 12.76 18.21 10.11
N ARG A 295 13.04 19.51 9.94
CA ARG A 295 12.41 20.56 10.75
C ARG A 295 10.91 20.65 10.53
N GLU A 296 10.43 20.54 9.29
CA GLU A 296 8.99 20.54 8.98
C GLU A 296 8.28 19.36 9.66
N LEU A 297 8.84 18.15 9.54
CA LEU A 297 8.32 16.95 10.20
C LEU A 297 8.31 17.10 11.73
N TYR A 298 9.41 17.58 12.30
CA TYR A 298 9.52 17.84 13.74
C TYR A 298 8.44 18.81 14.22
N LEU A 299 8.25 19.95 13.55
CA LEU A 299 7.26 20.94 13.95
C LEU A 299 5.84 20.37 13.89
N ALA A 300 5.53 19.57 12.87
CA ALA A 300 4.23 18.89 12.78
C ALA A 300 4.00 17.92 13.95
N VAL A 301 5.01 17.09 14.27
CA VAL A 301 4.97 16.13 15.38
C VAL A 301 4.83 16.85 16.73
N HIS A 302 5.67 17.85 16.99
CA HIS A 302 5.67 18.60 18.24
C HIS A 302 4.30 19.25 18.51
N ASN A 303 3.77 19.98 17.53
CA ASN A 303 2.50 20.68 17.69
C ASN A 303 1.32 19.71 17.81
N ALA A 304 1.32 18.61 17.06
CA ALA A 304 0.29 17.59 17.19
C ALA A 304 0.25 16.96 18.59
N ILE A 305 1.41 16.58 19.14
CA ILE A 305 1.49 16.01 20.49
C ILE A 305 1.07 17.05 21.52
N LYS A 306 1.61 18.28 21.43
CA LYS A 306 1.33 19.35 22.38
C LYS A 306 -0.17 19.62 22.50
N GLU A 307 -0.90 19.62 21.38
CA GLU A 307 -2.33 19.89 21.37
C GLU A 307 -3.15 18.65 21.77
N PHE A 308 -2.96 17.51 21.09
CA PHE A 308 -3.73 16.28 21.32
C PHE A 308 -3.56 15.75 22.75
N CYS A 309 -2.33 15.77 23.26
CA CYS A 309 -2.01 15.22 24.57
C CYS A 309 -2.09 16.23 25.72
N SER A 310 -2.48 17.50 25.45
CA SER A 310 -2.55 18.55 26.46
C SER A 310 -3.42 18.18 27.67
N SER A 311 -4.57 17.53 27.39
CA SER A 311 -5.57 17.12 28.37
C SER A 311 -5.19 15.85 29.14
N PHE A 312 -4.24 15.06 28.64
CA PHE A 312 -3.77 13.88 29.35
C PHE A 312 -2.81 14.27 30.48
N LYS A 313 -3.03 13.66 31.64
CA LYS A 313 -2.20 13.88 32.83
C LYS A 313 -0.80 13.25 32.68
N LYS A 314 -0.74 12.06 32.09
CA LYS A 314 0.50 11.28 31.90
C LYS A 314 0.42 10.47 30.61
N ILE A 315 1.55 10.33 29.92
CA ILE A 315 1.75 9.46 28.76
C ILE A 315 2.60 8.27 29.20
N ILE A 316 2.05 7.07 29.06
CA ILE A 316 2.73 5.82 29.39
C ILE A 316 3.24 5.19 28.09
N ILE A 317 4.54 4.96 27.99
CA ILE A 317 5.14 4.44 26.77
C ILE A 317 5.94 3.17 27.07
N GLY A 318 5.69 2.11 26.29
CA GLY A 318 6.56 0.95 26.26
C GLY A 318 7.90 1.32 25.63
N VAL A 319 8.99 1.22 26.38
CA VAL A 319 10.35 1.52 25.89
C VAL A 319 11.07 0.21 25.67
N SER A 320 11.17 -0.25 24.42
CA SER A 320 11.77 -1.57 24.10
C SER A 320 13.30 -1.54 24.00
N GLY A 321 13.91 -0.36 23.97
CA GLY A 321 15.33 -0.20 23.63
C GLY A 321 15.61 -0.18 22.12
N GLY A 322 14.55 -0.19 21.29
CA GLY A 322 14.61 0.04 19.84
C GLY A 322 14.26 1.47 19.44
N ILE A 323 14.60 1.83 18.19
CA ILE A 323 14.50 3.20 17.66
C ILE A 323 13.09 3.80 17.73
N ASP A 324 12.04 3.04 17.39
CA ASP A 324 10.68 3.58 17.32
C ASP A 324 10.22 4.07 18.71
N SER A 325 10.41 3.26 19.75
CA SER A 325 10.07 3.64 21.12
C SER A 325 10.93 4.79 21.66
N ALA A 326 12.21 4.85 21.26
CA ALA A 326 13.13 5.91 21.67
C ALA A 326 12.75 7.27 21.07
N VAL A 327 12.45 7.30 19.76
CA VAL A 327 12.00 8.50 19.04
C VAL A 327 10.64 8.97 19.56
N ALA A 328 9.70 8.04 19.76
CA ALA A 328 8.40 8.38 20.34
C ALA A 328 8.55 8.96 21.76
N ALA A 329 9.37 8.36 22.63
CA ALA A 329 9.61 8.88 23.97
C ALA A 329 10.23 10.29 23.94
N ALA A 330 11.24 10.52 23.08
CA ALA A 330 11.84 11.83 22.90
C ALA A 330 10.82 12.88 22.42
N ALA A 331 9.95 12.51 21.48
CA ALA A 331 8.90 13.38 20.97
C ALA A 331 7.89 13.80 22.05
N TYR A 332 7.43 12.86 22.88
CA TYR A 332 6.55 13.19 24.00
C TYR A 332 7.23 14.06 25.05
N VAL A 333 8.50 13.80 25.37
CA VAL A 333 9.26 14.59 26.36
C VAL A 333 9.47 16.02 25.88
N ASP A 334 9.83 16.20 24.61
CA ASP A 334 10.00 17.52 23.99
C ASP A 334 8.68 18.33 24.01
N ALA A 335 7.56 17.72 23.61
CA ALA A 335 6.30 18.43 23.51
C ALA A 335 5.58 18.67 24.85
N LEU A 336 5.71 17.76 25.82
CA LEU A 336 4.91 17.75 27.06
C LEU A 336 5.73 17.97 28.34
N GLY A 337 7.06 17.85 28.25
CA GLY A 337 7.96 17.81 29.39
C GLY A 337 8.08 16.41 30.00
N LYS A 338 9.27 16.12 30.53
CA LYS A 338 9.63 14.81 31.12
C LYS A 338 8.68 14.32 32.21
N ASP A 339 8.12 15.24 33.01
CA ASP A 339 7.24 14.89 34.14
C ASP A 339 5.90 14.30 33.69
N LYS A 340 5.48 14.57 32.44
CA LYS A 340 4.29 13.97 31.84
C LYS A 340 4.53 12.60 31.21
N VAL A 341 5.77 12.12 31.14
CA VAL A 341 6.11 10.85 30.45
C VAL A 341 6.59 9.80 31.45
N LEU A 342 6.09 8.57 31.31
CA LEU A 342 6.53 7.39 32.05
C LEU A 342 6.96 6.30 31.07
N GLY A 343 8.23 5.93 31.11
CA GLY A 343 8.74 4.78 30.36
C GLY A 343 8.52 3.47 31.12
N VAL A 344 8.09 2.43 30.41
CA VAL A 344 7.93 1.09 30.97
C VAL A 344 8.64 0.07 30.09
N PHE A 345 9.60 -0.66 30.67
CA PHE A 345 10.20 -1.84 30.04
C PHE A 345 9.53 -3.09 30.58
N MET A 346 9.14 -4.00 29.68
CA MET A 346 8.31 -5.16 30.01
C MET A 346 8.97 -6.46 29.52
N PRO A 347 9.98 -6.96 30.26
CA PRO A 347 10.75 -8.11 29.85
C PRO A 347 9.93 -9.40 29.95
N PHE A 348 10.25 -10.33 29.06
CA PHE A 348 9.91 -11.74 29.20
C PHE A 348 11.20 -12.52 29.33
N SER A 349 11.40 -13.18 30.47
CA SER A 349 12.70 -13.71 30.92
C SER A 349 13.35 -14.71 29.95
N LYS A 350 12.56 -15.37 29.08
CA LYS A 350 13.07 -16.31 28.08
C LYS A 350 13.67 -15.65 26.84
N TYR A 351 13.17 -14.46 26.44
CA TYR A 351 13.53 -13.87 25.14
C TYR A 351 14.07 -12.43 25.22
N SER A 352 13.76 -11.69 26.28
CA SER A 352 14.26 -10.33 26.45
C SER A 352 15.73 -10.33 26.84
N SER A 353 16.54 -9.60 26.07
CA SER A 353 17.98 -9.52 26.30
C SER A 353 18.32 -8.51 27.42
N THR A 354 19.41 -8.76 28.14
CA THR A 354 19.91 -7.81 29.16
C THR A 354 20.29 -6.49 28.49
N GLU A 355 20.81 -6.55 27.27
CA GLU A 355 21.18 -5.43 26.43
C GLU A 355 19.97 -4.54 26.10
N SER A 356 18.79 -5.12 25.85
CA SER A 356 17.55 -4.36 25.63
C SER A 356 17.10 -3.59 26.87
N GLU A 357 17.21 -4.20 28.06
CA GLU A 357 16.92 -3.48 29.31
C GLU A 357 17.90 -2.31 29.52
N VAL A 358 19.20 -2.56 29.35
CA VAL A 358 20.24 -1.54 29.50
C VAL A 358 19.98 -0.37 28.56
N ARG A 359 19.63 -0.63 27.29
CA ARG A 359 19.27 0.42 26.33
C ARG A 359 18.00 1.17 26.72
N ALA A 360 16.94 0.45 27.11
CA ALA A 360 15.68 1.08 27.54
C ALA A 360 15.89 2.01 28.75
N ARG A 361 16.71 1.58 29.72
CA ARG A 361 17.12 2.38 30.87
C ARG A 361 17.94 3.60 30.46
N ALA A 362 18.92 3.43 29.57
CA ALA A 362 19.75 4.52 29.07
C ALA A 362 18.93 5.60 28.34
N ILE A 363 17.93 5.21 27.55
CA ILE A 363 16.97 6.13 26.93
C ILE A 363 16.23 6.93 28.01
N ALA A 364 15.67 6.24 29.00
CA ALA A 364 14.88 6.89 30.05
C ALA A 364 15.72 7.85 30.91
N GLU A 365 16.93 7.44 31.30
CA GLU A 365 17.88 8.27 32.04
C GLU A 365 18.30 9.50 31.23
N SER A 366 18.59 9.32 29.94
CA SER A 366 19.01 10.43 29.06
C SER A 366 17.89 11.44 28.84
N LEU A 367 16.63 10.99 28.78
CA LEU A 367 15.45 11.84 28.71
C LEU A 367 15.03 12.41 30.08
N GLY A 368 15.52 11.85 31.18
CA GLY A 368 15.16 12.23 32.54
C GLY A 368 13.72 11.88 32.91
N ILE A 369 13.15 10.83 32.31
CA ILE A 369 11.78 10.38 32.58
C ILE A 369 11.75 9.33 33.69
N GLU A 370 10.60 9.21 34.36
CA GLU A 370 10.37 8.07 35.23
C GLU A 370 10.42 6.77 34.42
N PHE A 371 11.01 5.72 35.00
CA PHE A 371 11.21 4.43 34.35
C PHE A 371 10.83 3.28 35.28
N ARG A 372 10.03 2.33 34.77
CA ARG A 372 9.62 1.13 35.50
C ARG A 372 9.95 -0.12 34.69
N VAL A 373 10.37 -1.16 35.39
CA VAL A 373 10.53 -2.50 34.82
C VAL A 373 9.45 -3.40 35.40
N VAL A 374 8.63 -4.02 34.54
CA VAL A 374 7.53 -4.88 34.95
C VAL A 374 7.54 -6.15 34.09
N SER A 375 7.98 -7.27 34.67
CA SER A 375 8.00 -8.56 33.95
C SER A 375 6.58 -9.00 33.57
N ILE A 376 6.45 -9.60 32.37
CA ILE A 376 5.20 -10.19 31.88
C ILE A 376 5.13 -11.71 32.11
N ASP A 377 6.17 -12.32 32.70
CA ASP A 377 6.29 -13.79 32.84
C ASP A 377 5.03 -14.43 33.40
N ALA A 378 4.53 -13.91 34.54
CA ALA A 378 3.36 -14.47 35.22
C ALA A 378 2.08 -14.46 34.36
N ILE A 379 1.87 -13.41 33.56
CA ILE A 379 0.70 -13.29 32.69
C ILE A 379 0.83 -14.26 31.51
N VAL A 380 2.01 -14.31 30.91
CA VAL A 380 2.30 -15.18 29.76
C VAL A 380 2.19 -16.65 30.17
N ASP A 381 2.85 -17.05 31.26
CA ASP A 381 2.85 -18.42 31.76
C ASP A 381 1.43 -18.88 32.14
N SER A 382 0.64 -18.01 32.74
CA SER A 382 -0.76 -18.32 33.07
C SER A 382 -1.60 -18.58 31.82
N ILE A 383 -1.54 -17.71 30.81
CA ILE A 383 -2.37 -17.85 29.60
C ILE A 383 -1.88 -19.04 28.75
N ALA A 384 -0.57 -19.13 28.52
CA ALA A 384 0.02 -20.21 27.75
C ALA A 384 -0.21 -21.57 28.41
N GLY A 385 -0.16 -21.65 29.75
CA GLY A 385 -0.45 -22.87 30.51
C GLY A 385 -1.92 -23.31 30.37
N LEU A 386 -2.88 -22.38 30.47
CA LEU A 386 -4.31 -22.67 30.31
C LEU A 386 -4.65 -23.24 28.93
N LEU A 387 -3.96 -22.77 27.88
CA LEU A 387 -4.18 -23.19 26.50
C LEU A 387 -3.25 -24.32 26.06
N SER A 388 -2.27 -24.71 26.88
CA SER A 388 -1.18 -25.60 26.49
C SER A 388 -0.45 -25.12 25.22
N THR A 389 -0.29 -23.80 25.08
CA THR A 389 0.35 -23.17 23.92
C THR A 389 1.82 -23.57 23.83
N GLN A 390 2.26 -24.00 22.64
CA GLN A 390 3.65 -24.38 22.39
C GLN A 390 4.54 -23.14 22.23
N GLU A 391 5.72 -23.15 22.87
CA GLU A 391 6.75 -22.14 22.68
C GLU A 391 7.21 -22.06 21.22
N GLY A 392 7.63 -20.87 20.79
CA GLY A 392 8.07 -20.62 19.40
C GLY A 392 6.95 -20.55 18.37
N THR A 393 5.68 -20.70 18.77
CA THR A 393 4.53 -20.47 17.89
C THR A 393 4.14 -18.99 17.84
N LEU A 394 3.51 -18.57 16.73
CA LEU A 394 2.94 -17.22 16.61
C LEU A 394 1.89 -16.93 17.69
N GLU A 395 1.19 -17.96 18.17
CA GLU A 395 0.25 -17.82 19.29
C GLU A 395 0.97 -17.38 20.57
N TYR A 396 2.10 -18.02 20.89
CA TYR A 396 2.92 -17.69 22.05
C TYR A 396 3.50 -16.27 21.98
N GLU A 397 3.98 -15.85 20.81
CA GLU A 397 4.44 -14.48 20.54
C GLU A 397 3.31 -13.45 20.77
N ASN A 398 2.11 -13.73 20.27
CA ASN A 398 0.95 -12.85 20.43
C ASN A 398 0.49 -12.74 21.89
N ILE A 399 0.59 -13.81 22.70
CA ILE A 399 0.29 -13.77 24.14
C ILE A 399 1.22 -12.77 24.84
N GLN A 400 2.53 -12.81 24.55
CA GLN A 400 3.49 -11.86 25.10
C GLN A 400 3.16 -10.41 24.74
N ALA A 401 2.85 -10.13 23.47
CA ALA A 401 2.50 -8.77 23.03
C ALA A 401 1.22 -8.24 23.71
N ARG A 402 0.20 -9.09 23.91
CA ARG A 402 -1.03 -8.72 24.63
C ARG A 402 -0.78 -8.53 26.12
N ALA A 403 0.06 -9.35 26.75
CA ALA A 403 0.43 -9.16 28.15
C ALA A 403 1.10 -7.79 28.40
N ARG A 404 1.96 -7.34 27.48
CA ARG A 404 2.55 -5.99 27.54
C ARG A 404 1.49 -4.89 27.45
N MET A 405 0.51 -5.04 26.57
CA MET A 405 -0.61 -4.11 26.45
C MET A 405 -1.40 -4.01 27.77
N GLU A 406 -1.75 -5.16 28.38
CA GLU A 406 -2.47 -5.20 29.65
C GLU A 406 -1.70 -4.47 30.77
N VAL A 407 -0.39 -4.67 30.85
CA VAL A 407 0.48 -3.97 31.81
C VAL A 407 0.46 -2.45 31.57
N LEU A 408 0.62 -2.01 30.32
CA LEU A 408 0.56 -0.59 29.98
C LEU A 408 -0.80 0.04 30.31
N ALA A 409 -1.89 -0.66 30.00
CA ALA A 409 -3.25 -0.20 30.29
C ALA A 409 -3.48 -0.06 31.79
N ALA A 410 -3.07 -1.06 32.59
CA ALA A 410 -3.19 -1.02 34.05
C ALA A 410 -2.37 0.13 34.66
N ILE A 411 -1.15 0.36 34.17
CA ILE A 411 -0.31 1.49 34.61
C ILE A 411 -0.95 2.83 34.21
N ALA A 412 -1.44 2.96 32.97
CA ALA A 412 -2.11 4.18 32.51
C ALA A 412 -3.31 4.53 33.41
N GLN A 413 -4.14 3.54 33.75
CA GLN A 413 -5.28 3.74 34.65
C GLN A 413 -4.82 4.17 36.06
N ARG A 414 -3.74 3.58 36.58
CA ARG A 414 -3.18 3.93 37.90
C ARG A 414 -2.64 5.36 37.93
N GLU A 415 -1.96 5.80 36.88
CA GLU A 415 -1.38 7.15 36.80
C GLU A 415 -2.42 8.22 36.44
N GLY A 416 -3.61 7.80 35.98
CA GLY A 416 -4.65 8.67 35.42
C GLY A 416 -4.28 9.22 34.04
N GLY A 417 -3.49 8.46 33.29
CA GLY A 417 -2.96 8.81 31.97
C GLY A 417 -3.48 7.89 30.87
N VAL A 418 -2.78 7.91 29.74
CA VAL A 418 -3.03 7.03 28.58
C VAL A 418 -1.74 6.37 28.13
N PHE A 419 -1.82 5.18 27.53
CA PHE A 419 -0.68 4.56 26.87
C PHE A 419 -0.70 4.77 25.36
N VAL A 420 0.46 4.68 24.71
CA VAL A 420 0.64 5.04 23.29
C VAL A 420 1.20 3.89 22.45
N CYS A 421 0.99 3.98 21.15
CA CYS A 421 1.40 3.00 20.15
C CYS A 421 2.68 3.46 19.42
N ASN A 422 3.65 2.57 19.31
CA ASN A 422 4.96 2.86 18.69
C ASN A 422 5.10 2.26 17.26
N THR A 423 4.05 1.65 16.72
CA THR A 423 4.06 1.04 15.38
C THR A 423 4.34 2.08 14.29
N ASN A 424 5.28 1.81 13.39
CA ASN A 424 5.53 2.66 12.23
C ASN A 424 4.69 2.28 10.99
N LYS A 425 4.80 3.07 9.93
CA LYS A 425 3.99 2.90 8.71
C LYS A 425 4.18 1.57 8.03
N VAL A 426 5.39 1.01 8.01
CA VAL A 426 5.68 -0.26 7.33
C VAL A 426 5.08 -1.43 8.11
N GLU A 427 5.25 -1.42 9.42
CA GLU A 427 4.63 -2.40 10.33
C GLU A 427 3.10 -2.34 10.22
N ALA A 428 2.53 -1.13 10.25
CA ALA A 428 1.10 -0.92 10.07
C ALA A 428 0.62 -1.41 8.69
N ALA A 429 1.36 -1.10 7.62
CA ALA A 429 1.02 -1.47 6.26
C ALA A 429 0.94 -2.99 6.07
N PHE A 430 1.96 -3.73 6.55
CA PHE A 430 2.01 -5.17 6.41
C PHE A 430 1.36 -5.94 7.56
N GLY A 431 0.79 -5.22 8.55
CA GLY A 431 0.16 -5.81 9.72
C GLY A 431 1.14 -6.59 10.58
N TYR A 432 2.41 -6.16 10.60
CA TYR A 432 3.47 -6.71 11.43
C TYR A 432 3.35 -6.13 12.84
N GLY A 433 2.39 -6.68 13.57
CA GLY A 433 2.03 -6.27 14.92
C GLY A 433 0.83 -7.06 15.42
N THR A 434 0.72 -7.18 16.74
CA THR A 434 -0.31 -7.99 17.39
C THR A 434 -1.56 -7.15 17.63
N MET A 435 -2.71 -7.62 17.15
CA MET A 435 -4.01 -7.04 17.51
C MET A 435 -4.18 -7.02 19.03
N TYR A 436 -4.48 -5.84 19.56
CA TYR A 436 -4.60 -5.59 21.00
C TYR A 436 -3.31 -5.89 21.79
N GLY A 437 -2.17 -5.87 21.10
CA GLY A 437 -0.84 -5.86 21.68
C GLY A 437 -0.15 -4.53 21.40
N ASP A 438 0.96 -4.59 20.69
CA ASP A 438 1.83 -3.47 20.34
C ASP A 438 1.19 -2.39 19.44
N ILE A 439 0.12 -2.72 18.70
CA ILE A 439 -0.58 -1.76 17.85
C ILE A 439 -1.68 -0.96 18.57
N ALA A 440 -1.90 -1.20 19.87
CA ALA A 440 -2.91 -0.55 20.70
C ALA A 440 -2.39 0.72 21.40
N GLY A 441 -3.28 1.64 21.75
CA GLY A 441 -2.96 2.87 22.49
C GLY A 441 -3.93 4.01 22.19
N ALA A 442 -3.61 5.20 22.69
CA ALA A 442 -4.37 6.43 22.47
C ALA A 442 -3.94 7.20 21.22
N LEU A 443 -2.69 7.02 20.77
CA LEU A 443 -2.12 7.66 19.59
C LEU A 443 -1.08 6.73 18.95
N ALA A 444 -1.19 6.53 17.64
CA ALA A 444 -0.19 5.85 16.81
C ALA A 444 0.66 6.92 16.10
N LEU A 445 1.64 7.46 16.84
CA LEU A 445 2.42 8.63 16.42
C LEU A 445 3.23 8.36 15.14
N LEU A 446 3.84 7.18 15.05
CA LEU A 446 4.78 6.81 13.99
C LEU A 446 4.10 6.08 12.82
N ALA A 447 2.80 5.77 12.92
CA ALA A 447 2.11 4.89 11.97
C ALA A 447 1.93 5.48 10.56
N ASP A 448 2.30 6.74 10.35
CA ASP A 448 2.42 7.36 9.03
C ASP A 448 3.86 7.76 8.65
N MET A 449 4.87 7.28 9.38
CA MET A 449 6.29 7.42 9.08
C MET A 449 6.90 6.10 8.63
N VAL A 450 7.61 6.09 7.50
CA VAL A 450 8.49 4.95 7.17
C VAL A 450 9.72 4.96 8.08
N LYS A 451 10.43 3.83 8.18
CA LYS A 451 11.54 3.69 9.15
C LYS A 451 12.61 4.77 8.93
N ARG A 452 12.95 5.09 7.68
CA ARG A 452 13.86 6.22 7.39
C ARG A 452 13.44 7.56 8.02
N GLU A 453 12.16 7.89 8.04
CA GLU A 453 11.65 9.14 8.64
C GLU A 453 11.74 9.11 10.16
N VAL A 454 11.52 7.94 10.78
CA VAL A 454 11.74 7.74 12.23
C VAL A 454 13.21 8.00 12.59
N TYR A 455 14.15 7.50 11.80
CA TYR A 455 15.59 7.75 11.98
C TYR A 455 15.94 9.23 11.80
N GLN A 456 15.41 9.88 10.77
CA GLN A 456 15.61 11.30 10.51
C GLN A 456 15.14 12.16 11.69
N LEU A 457 13.94 11.86 12.22
CA LEU A 457 13.39 12.55 13.36
C LEU A 457 14.21 12.30 14.64
N GLY A 458 14.67 11.06 14.86
CA GLY A 458 15.57 10.74 15.97
C GLY A 458 16.89 11.51 15.94
N ASN A 459 17.50 11.62 14.76
CA ASN A 459 18.72 12.43 14.58
C ASN A 459 18.44 13.91 14.83
N TYR A 460 17.33 14.42 14.32
CA TYR A 460 16.90 15.80 14.52
C TYR A 460 16.69 16.11 16.02
N TYR A 461 16.10 15.20 16.78
CA TYR A 461 15.98 15.35 18.24
C TYR A 461 17.33 15.48 18.91
N ASN A 462 18.27 14.56 18.63
CA ASN A 462 19.60 14.60 19.23
C ASN A 462 20.36 15.89 18.89
N GLU A 463 20.36 16.31 17.61
CA GLU A 463 21.18 17.43 17.14
C GLU A 463 20.55 18.81 17.39
N GLN A 464 19.28 18.98 17.04
CA GLN A 464 18.64 20.30 16.90
C GLN A 464 17.71 20.64 18.07
N VAL A 465 17.11 19.64 18.72
CA VAL A 465 16.15 19.85 19.81
C VAL A 465 16.83 19.76 21.17
N PHE A 466 17.51 18.64 21.45
CA PHE A 466 18.15 18.41 22.74
C PHE A 466 19.63 18.83 22.77
N GLY A 467 20.29 18.94 21.60
CA GLY A 467 21.70 19.31 21.49
C GLY A 467 22.67 18.30 22.15
N ARG A 468 22.20 17.08 22.39
CA ARG A 468 22.94 15.97 23.01
C ARG A 468 22.29 14.64 22.64
N GLN A 469 23.02 13.55 22.79
CA GLN A 469 22.53 12.19 22.55
C GLN A 469 21.51 11.78 23.63
N VAL A 470 20.22 12.07 23.41
CA VAL A 470 19.11 11.57 24.23
C VAL A 470 18.60 10.21 23.75
N ILE A 471 18.70 9.96 22.44
CA ILE A 471 18.49 8.66 21.82
C ILE A 471 19.89 8.05 21.61
N PRO A 472 20.24 6.94 22.28
CA PRO A 472 21.56 6.33 22.18
C PRO A 472 21.92 5.91 20.74
N ALA A 473 23.20 6.05 20.37
CA ALA A 473 23.71 5.71 19.04
C ALA A 473 23.37 4.26 18.62
N ASP A 474 23.38 3.33 19.57
CA ASP A 474 23.03 1.92 19.32
C ASP A 474 21.61 1.76 18.76
N CYS A 475 20.66 2.62 19.16
CA CYS A 475 19.30 2.58 18.61
C CYS A 475 19.27 2.77 17.09
N PHE A 476 20.26 3.49 16.53
CA PHE A 476 20.37 3.71 15.09
C PHE A 476 21.12 2.58 14.36
N ASN A 477 21.86 1.72 15.06
CA ASN A 477 22.76 0.75 14.43
C ASN A 477 22.28 -0.70 14.53
N ILE A 478 21.33 -0.99 15.43
CA ILE A 478 20.83 -2.34 15.64
C ILE A 478 19.73 -2.67 14.61
N ALA A 479 19.69 -3.94 14.18
CA ALA A 479 18.61 -4.45 13.35
C ALA A 479 17.28 -4.43 14.13
N PRO A 480 16.18 -3.89 13.56
CA PRO A 480 14.86 -3.92 14.20
C PRO A 480 14.40 -5.33 14.57
N THR A 481 13.82 -5.45 15.77
CA THR A 481 13.32 -6.71 16.34
C THR A 481 12.25 -6.46 17.41
N ALA A 482 11.29 -7.38 17.52
CA ALA A 482 10.28 -7.39 18.57
C ALA A 482 10.64 -8.25 19.81
N GLU A 483 11.75 -9.00 19.77
CA GLU A 483 12.21 -9.93 20.82
C GLU A 483 11.09 -10.87 21.36
N LEU A 484 10.21 -11.35 20.48
CA LEU A 484 9.13 -12.29 20.84
C LEU A 484 9.56 -13.76 20.70
N GLY A 485 10.69 -14.00 20.03
CA GLY A 485 11.29 -15.31 19.81
C GLY A 485 12.82 -15.25 19.68
N LEU A 486 13.47 -16.41 19.73
CA LEU A 486 14.93 -16.53 19.70
C LEU A 486 15.53 -15.98 18.40
N ASN A 487 16.48 -15.04 18.51
CA ASN A 487 17.19 -14.41 17.39
C ASN A 487 16.27 -13.77 16.31
N GLN A 488 15.06 -13.35 16.71
CA GLN A 488 14.09 -12.74 15.82
C GLN A 488 14.61 -11.41 15.25
N LYS A 489 14.37 -11.17 13.96
CA LYS A 489 14.56 -9.88 13.27
C LYS A 489 13.37 -9.61 12.39
N ASP A 490 13.07 -8.33 12.19
CA ASP A 490 11.98 -7.93 11.31
C ASP A 490 12.29 -8.36 9.87
N PRO A 491 11.30 -8.88 9.11
CA PRO A 491 11.52 -9.45 7.78
C PRO A 491 11.56 -8.39 6.67
N PHE A 492 11.86 -7.14 6.99
CA PHE A 492 11.79 -6.01 6.06
C PHE A 492 13.16 -5.37 5.81
N ASP A 493 13.42 -5.04 4.56
CA ASP A 493 14.49 -4.11 4.18
C ASP A 493 14.05 -2.66 4.46
N TYR A 494 14.36 -2.21 5.67
CA TYR A 494 14.16 -0.84 6.13
C TYR A 494 15.23 0.13 5.62
N GLY A 495 14.84 1.38 5.41
CA GLY A 495 15.78 2.48 5.18
C GLY A 495 16.38 3.01 6.47
N ASN A 496 17.46 3.78 6.34
CA ASN A 496 18.09 4.52 7.43
C ASN A 496 18.53 5.92 6.95
N LEU A 497 19.36 6.62 7.71
CA LEU A 497 19.84 7.97 7.35
C LEU A 497 20.63 8.00 6.02
N LEU A 498 21.31 6.91 5.67
CA LEU A 498 22.20 6.83 4.52
C LEU A 498 21.53 6.27 3.26
N ARG A 499 20.53 5.41 3.42
CA ARG A 499 19.88 4.70 2.30
C ARG A 499 18.38 4.56 2.43
N ARG A 500 17.70 4.39 1.29
CA ARG A 500 16.29 3.95 1.26
C ARG A 500 16.22 2.43 1.39
N GLY A 501 15.14 1.95 2.02
CA GLY A 501 14.81 0.54 2.09
C GLY A 501 13.78 0.18 1.02
N TYR A 502 13.92 -0.99 0.41
CA TYR A 502 12.97 -1.48 -0.59
C TYR A 502 11.54 -1.54 -0.04
N HIS A 503 11.36 -2.02 1.20
CA HIS A 503 10.02 -2.16 1.79
C HIS A 503 9.44 -0.83 2.29
N ASP A 504 10.28 0.12 2.71
CA ASP A 504 9.84 1.51 2.99
C ASP A 504 9.20 2.11 1.73
N GLU A 505 9.92 2.06 0.61
CA GLU A 505 9.46 2.67 -0.64
C GLU A 505 8.32 1.86 -1.30
N MET A 506 8.27 0.53 -1.09
CA MET A 506 7.11 -0.28 -1.49
C MET A 506 5.84 0.20 -0.79
N VAL A 507 5.90 0.42 0.53
CA VAL A 507 4.74 0.91 1.30
C VAL A 507 4.31 2.28 0.78
N ARG A 508 5.26 3.19 0.53
CA ARG A 508 4.95 4.50 -0.05
C ARG A 508 4.32 4.39 -1.44
N ALA A 509 4.82 3.50 -2.29
CA ALA A 509 4.23 3.21 -3.60
C ALA A 509 2.77 2.75 -3.45
N PHE A 510 2.49 1.82 -2.54
CA PHE A 510 1.13 1.32 -2.29
C PHE A 510 0.19 2.37 -1.67
N THR A 511 0.69 3.25 -0.79
CA THR A 511 -0.13 4.22 -0.06
C THR A 511 -0.17 5.59 -0.72
N GLU A 512 0.99 6.25 -0.85
CA GLU A 512 1.10 7.65 -1.28
C GLU A 512 0.84 7.81 -2.78
N PHE A 513 1.28 6.84 -3.57
CA PHE A 513 1.20 6.90 -5.04
C PHE A 513 0.15 5.95 -5.63
N ARG A 514 -0.43 5.06 -4.81
CA ARG A 514 -1.46 4.06 -5.21
C ARG A 514 -1.00 3.15 -6.37
N LEU A 515 0.29 2.88 -6.43
CA LEU A 515 0.89 1.94 -7.36
C LEU A 515 0.58 0.51 -6.87
N GLY A 516 0.35 -0.39 -7.82
CA GLY A 516 0.02 -1.80 -7.53
C GLY A 516 1.05 -2.77 -8.11
N PRO A 517 0.84 -4.08 -7.94
CA PRO A 517 1.79 -5.11 -8.40
C PRO A 517 2.15 -5.04 -9.88
N GLU A 518 1.24 -4.60 -10.77
CA GLU A 518 1.53 -4.41 -12.19
C GLU A 518 2.69 -3.45 -12.43
N TRP A 519 2.65 -2.28 -11.78
CA TRP A 519 3.67 -1.25 -11.92
C TRP A 519 5.05 -1.76 -11.46
N PHE A 520 5.09 -2.54 -10.39
CA PHE A 520 6.34 -3.15 -9.90
C PHE A 520 6.92 -4.14 -10.92
N ILE A 521 6.09 -4.96 -11.55
CA ILE A 521 6.54 -5.90 -12.58
C ILE A 521 7.06 -5.15 -13.80
N GLU A 522 6.35 -4.11 -14.25
CA GLU A 522 6.78 -3.30 -15.39
C GLU A 522 8.11 -2.58 -15.11
N ALA A 523 8.22 -1.91 -13.97
CA ALA A 523 9.46 -1.24 -13.57
C ALA A 523 10.63 -2.24 -13.40
N TYR A 524 10.35 -3.46 -12.91
CA TYR A 524 11.34 -4.53 -12.84
C TYR A 524 11.79 -5.00 -14.23
N MET A 525 10.84 -5.28 -15.14
CA MET A 525 11.12 -5.67 -16.53
C MET A 525 11.95 -4.64 -17.29
N SER A 526 11.65 -3.35 -17.08
CA SER A 526 12.37 -2.24 -17.71
C SER A 526 13.68 -1.86 -17.01
N LYS A 527 14.07 -2.57 -15.94
CA LYS A 527 15.24 -2.26 -15.09
C LYS A 527 15.23 -0.82 -14.56
N GLN A 528 14.05 -0.26 -14.32
CA GLN A 528 13.86 1.09 -13.79
C GLN A 528 13.44 1.09 -12.32
N LEU A 529 13.12 -0.07 -11.74
CA LEU A 529 12.56 -0.16 -10.38
C LEU A 529 13.43 0.54 -9.32
N GLU A 530 14.75 0.36 -9.35
CA GLU A 530 15.67 1.02 -8.41
C GLU A 530 15.67 2.55 -8.56
N ILE A 531 15.60 3.05 -9.81
CA ILE A 531 15.59 4.49 -10.11
C ILE A 531 14.28 5.11 -9.62
N GLU A 532 13.16 4.48 -9.94
CA GLU A 532 11.82 4.95 -9.56
C GLU A 532 11.64 4.97 -8.03
N LEU A 533 12.12 3.93 -7.34
CA LEU A 533 12.10 3.86 -5.87
C LEU A 533 13.27 4.60 -5.20
N LYS A 534 14.21 5.13 -5.99
CA LYS A 534 15.43 5.84 -5.54
C LYS A 534 16.32 5.00 -4.61
N LEU A 535 16.40 3.70 -4.88
CA LEU A 535 17.23 2.75 -4.15
C LEU A 535 18.70 2.87 -4.60
N GLU A 536 19.62 2.37 -3.78
CA GLU A 536 21.01 2.19 -4.21
C GLU A 536 21.08 1.17 -5.35
N ALA A 537 21.96 1.40 -6.32
CA ALA A 537 22.12 0.48 -7.45
C ALA A 537 22.50 -0.94 -6.97
N GLY A 538 21.84 -1.96 -7.53
CA GLY A 538 22.05 -3.38 -7.19
C GLY A 538 21.34 -3.84 -5.91
N THR A 539 20.50 -3.01 -5.29
CA THR A 539 19.66 -3.38 -4.15
C THR A 539 18.72 -4.54 -4.49
N ILE A 540 18.06 -4.49 -5.64
CA ILE A 540 17.08 -5.50 -6.06
C ILE A 540 17.77 -6.84 -6.30
N ASP A 541 18.90 -6.85 -7.00
CA ASP A 541 19.67 -8.08 -7.25
C ASP A 541 20.21 -8.69 -5.94
N ARG A 542 20.62 -7.86 -4.98
CA ARG A 542 21.08 -8.29 -3.65
C ARG A 542 19.96 -8.91 -2.82
N LEU A 543 18.76 -8.33 -2.86
CA LEU A 543 17.60 -8.82 -2.10
C LEU A 543 16.95 -10.05 -2.77
N PHE A 544 16.94 -10.08 -4.10
CA PHE A 544 16.20 -11.06 -4.88
C PHE A 544 17.10 -11.68 -5.96
N PRO A 545 17.74 -12.83 -5.66
CA PRO A 545 18.64 -13.51 -6.60
C PRO A 545 17.96 -14.00 -7.89
N SER A 546 16.63 -14.01 -7.95
CA SER A 546 15.86 -14.36 -9.14
C SER A 546 14.56 -13.57 -9.23
N ALA A 547 14.06 -13.43 -10.45
CA ALA A 547 12.74 -12.88 -10.72
C ALA A 547 11.63 -13.58 -9.93
N GLY A 548 11.73 -14.91 -9.74
CA GLY A 548 10.81 -15.68 -8.90
C GLY A 548 10.79 -15.23 -7.44
N LYS A 549 11.95 -14.92 -6.85
CA LYS A 549 12.04 -14.41 -5.47
C LYS A 549 11.46 -13.00 -5.35
N PHE A 550 11.73 -12.13 -6.33
CA PHE A 550 11.13 -10.78 -6.38
C PHE A 550 9.60 -10.85 -6.48
N VAL A 551 9.07 -11.65 -7.40
CA VAL A 551 7.62 -11.81 -7.60
C VAL A 551 6.97 -12.39 -6.35
N ALA A 552 7.58 -13.40 -5.72
CA ALA A 552 7.05 -13.99 -4.50
C ALA A 552 6.98 -12.99 -3.34
N ASP A 553 8.00 -12.13 -3.20
CA ASP A 553 8.02 -11.05 -2.21
C ASP A 553 6.92 -10.02 -2.48
N LEU A 554 6.81 -9.54 -3.72
CA LEU A 554 5.78 -8.60 -4.15
C LEU A 554 4.37 -9.14 -3.88
N GLU A 555 4.10 -10.41 -4.23
CA GLU A 555 2.79 -11.02 -4.00
C GLU A 555 2.50 -11.19 -2.51
N LYS A 556 3.49 -11.60 -1.71
CA LYS A 556 3.39 -11.71 -0.25
C LYS A 556 3.03 -10.35 0.36
N HIS A 557 3.78 -9.30 0.05
CA HIS A 557 3.60 -7.97 0.63
C HIS A 557 2.32 -7.30 0.15
N TRP A 558 1.90 -7.50 -1.11
CA TRP A 558 0.58 -7.10 -1.57
C TRP A 558 -0.54 -7.80 -0.77
N ALA A 559 -0.41 -9.11 -0.56
CA ALA A 559 -1.38 -9.87 0.21
C ALA A 559 -1.42 -9.45 1.69
N LEU A 560 -0.27 -9.13 2.29
CA LEU A 560 -0.19 -8.57 3.64
C LEU A 560 -0.85 -7.19 3.70
N TYR A 561 -0.50 -6.28 2.79
CA TYR A 561 -1.07 -4.94 2.71
C TYR A 561 -2.60 -4.92 2.63
N ARG A 562 -3.18 -5.84 1.85
CA ARG A 562 -4.63 -5.99 1.71
C ARG A 562 -5.27 -6.64 2.95
N ARG A 563 -4.66 -7.70 3.49
CA ARG A 563 -5.20 -8.42 4.67
C ARG A 563 -5.04 -7.62 5.96
N ALA A 564 -3.99 -6.84 6.12
CA ALA A 564 -3.71 -6.06 7.34
C ALA A 564 -4.71 -4.93 7.60
N PHE A 565 -5.62 -4.64 6.66
CA PHE A 565 -6.55 -3.52 6.80
C PHE A 565 -7.38 -3.60 8.08
N PHE A 566 -7.87 -4.79 8.48
CA PHE A 566 -8.64 -4.94 9.74
C PHE A 566 -7.85 -4.51 10.99
N LYS A 567 -6.51 -4.64 10.97
CA LYS A 567 -5.63 -4.16 12.05
C LYS A 567 -5.54 -2.65 12.02
N THR A 568 -5.18 -2.08 10.87
CA THR A 568 -5.07 -0.61 10.73
C THR A 568 -6.39 0.10 11.00
N ASN A 569 -7.53 -0.54 10.73
CA ASN A 569 -8.85 0.00 11.03
C ASN A 569 -9.05 0.19 12.54
N GLN A 570 -8.50 -0.72 13.37
CA GLN A 570 -8.66 -0.75 14.83
C GLN A 570 -7.50 -0.12 15.61
N MET A 571 -6.42 0.29 14.93
CA MET A 571 -5.34 1.09 15.53
C MET A 571 -5.88 2.40 16.14
N PRO A 572 -5.14 3.05 17.05
CA PRO A 572 -5.46 4.39 17.51
C PRO A 572 -5.57 5.41 16.36
N PRO A 573 -5.99 6.66 16.64
CA PRO A 573 -5.81 7.77 15.73
C PRO A 573 -4.36 7.85 15.24
N ILE A 574 -4.19 8.14 13.95
CA ILE A 574 -2.88 8.23 13.28
C ILE A 574 -2.60 9.69 12.94
N LEU A 575 -1.41 10.17 13.30
CA LEU A 575 -0.93 11.49 12.87
C LEU A 575 -0.58 11.44 11.38
N ILE A 576 -1.18 12.32 10.57
CA ILE A 576 -0.83 12.43 9.16
C ILE A 576 0.47 13.21 9.04
N VAL A 577 1.50 12.59 8.46
CA VAL A 577 2.75 13.27 8.12
C VAL A 577 3.26 13.04 6.70
N SER A 578 2.61 12.14 5.98
CA SER A 578 2.93 11.82 4.59
C SER A 578 1.90 12.39 3.60
N LYS A 579 2.10 12.12 2.30
CA LYS A 579 1.11 12.43 1.27
C LYS A 579 -0.19 11.64 1.38
N ARG A 580 -0.17 10.50 2.10
CA ARG A 580 -1.35 9.66 2.30
C ARG A 580 -1.17 8.74 3.52
N ALA A 581 -2.02 8.94 4.52
CA ALA A 581 -2.05 8.16 5.75
C ALA A 581 -3.15 7.08 5.76
N PHE A 582 -2.97 6.03 6.56
CA PHE A 582 -4.03 5.07 6.85
C PHE A 582 -5.18 5.74 7.60
N GLY A 583 -6.43 5.37 7.30
CA GLY A 583 -7.61 5.90 7.97
C GLY A 583 -8.62 6.52 7.00
N TYR A 584 -9.23 7.63 7.39
CA TYR A 584 -10.13 8.39 6.52
C TYR A 584 -9.41 9.02 5.33
N ASP A 585 -8.12 9.35 5.50
CA ASP A 585 -7.27 9.80 4.39
C ASP A 585 -7.18 8.68 3.32
N LEU A 586 -6.75 7.46 3.67
CA LEU A 586 -6.77 6.29 2.76
C LEU A 586 -7.92 5.33 3.08
N ARG A 587 -9.11 5.61 2.52
CA ARG A 587 -10.31 4.75 2.65
C ARG A 587 -10.09 3.42 1.91
N ARG A 588 -10.22 2.30 2.63
CA ARG A 588 -10.07 0.92 2.09
C ARG A 588 -11.23 0.05 2.55
N SER A 589 -11.37 -1.12 1.93
CA SER A 589 -12.34 -2.16 2.30
C SER A 589 -11.64 -3.47 2.63
N MET A 590 -12.21 -4.24 3.57
CA MET A 590 -11.71 -5.58 3.93
C MET A 590 -12.10 -6.59 2.85
N VAL A 591 -11.33 -6.63 1.77
CA VAL A 591 -11.54 -7.55 0.65
C VAL A 591 -10.30 -8.40 0.41
N THR A 592 -10.51 -9.62 -0.10
CA THR A 592 -9.44 -10.56 -0.42
C THR A 592 -8.40 -9.94 -1.37
N PRO A 593 -7.10 -10.22 -1.19
CA PRO A 593 -6.08 -9.81 -2.15
C PRO A 593 -6.45 -10.28 -3.56
N HIS A 594 -6.37 -9.39 -4.54
CA HIS A 594 -6.67 -9.69 -5.93
C HIS A 594 -5.50 -9.26 -6.82
N PHE A 595 -5.23 -10.07 -7.83
CA PHE A 595 -4.31 -9.78 -8.93
C PHE A 595 -5.10 -9.79 -10.23
N THR A 596 -4.92 -8.76 -11.04
CA THR A 596 -5.62 -8.58 -12.30
C THR A 596 -5.16 -9.61 -13.35
N GLY A 597 -5.93 -9.76 -14.43
CA GLY A 597 -5.50 -10.56 -15.58
C GLY A 597 -4.23 -10.02 -16.26
N ARG A 598 -4.03 -8.69 -16.27
CA ARG A 598 -2.81 -8.06 -16.81
C ARG A 598 -1.59 -8.41 -15.98
N TYR A 599 -1.70 -8.32 -14.66
CA TYR A 599 -0.63 -8.75 -13.75
C TYR A 599 -0.20 -10.19 -14.03
N ARG A 600 -1.15 -11.13 -14.16
CA ARG A 600 -0.82 -12.54 -14.44
C ARG A 600 -0.06 -12.73 -15.75
N ARG A 601 -0.42 -11.97 -16.80
CA ARG A 601 0.31 -11.98 -18.08
C ARG A 601 1.72 -11.40 -17.92
N LEU A 602 1.86 -10.25 -17.26
CA LEU A 602 3.16 -9.63 -16.97
C LEU A 602 4.05 -10.58 -16.15
N LYS A 603 3.50 -11.21 -15.11
CA LYS A 603 4.18 -12.23 -14.30
C LYS A 603 4.69 -13.39 -15.18
N ALA A 604 3.89 -13.88 -16.13
CA ALA A 604 4.31 -14.96 -17.03
C ALA A 604 5.45 -14.57 -17.99
N PHE A 605 5.67 -13.28 -18.26
CA PHE A 605 6.83 -12.82 -19.03
C PHE A 605 8.11 -12.72 -18.17
N VAL A 606 7.95 -12.54 -16.86
CA VAL A 606 9.06 -12.33 -15.92
C VAL A 606 9.52 -13.63 -15.26
N LEU A 607 8.60 -14.56 -15.04
CA LEU A 607 8.93 -15.88 -14.54
C LEU A 607 9.40 -16.78 -15.68
N PRO A 608 10.41 -17.64 -15.44
CA PRO A 608 10.73 -18.71 -16.38
C PRO A 608 9.51 -19.61 -16.59
N LYS A 609 9.33 -20.13 -17.81
CA LYS A 609 8.30 -21.14 -18.08
C LYS A 609 8.65 -22.40 -17.26
N GLU A 610 7.67 -22.98 -16.58
CA GLU A 610 7.83 -24.28 -15.93
C GLU A 610 8.13 -25.35 -16.99
N PRO A 611 9.09 -26.26 -16.76
CA PRO A 611 9.34 -27.42 -17.61
C PRO A 611 8.06 -28.24 -17.82
N ARG A 612 7.71 -28.57 -19.06
CA ARG A 612 6.70 -29.61 -19.32
C ARG A 612 7.29 -30.98 -19.00
N ARG A 613 6.45 -31.92 -18.60
CA ARG A 613 6.82 -33.34 -18.48
C ARG A 613 6.32 -34.08 -19.70
N ILE A 614 7.25 -34.56 -20.52
CA ILE A 614 6.99 -35.25 -21.79
C ILE A 614 7.30 -36.74 -21.62
N ALA A 615 6.30 -37.59 -21.89
CA ALA A 615 6.45 -39.04 -21.85
C ALA A 615 6.62 -39.63 -23.25
N ILE A 616 7.72 -40.33 -23.49
CA ILE A 616 8.03 -41.02 -24.72
C ILE A 616 7.59 -42.47 -24.61
N TYR A 617 6.60 -42.87 -25.40
CA TYR A 617 6.08 -44.23 -25.44
C TYR A 617 6.45 -44.92 -26.75
N GLY A 618 7.58 -45.63 -26.73
CA GLY A 618 8.09 -46.38 -27.87
C GLY A 618 7.53 -47.80 -27.94
N GLY A 619 7.10 -48.23 -29.12
CA GLY A 619 6.54 -49.57 -29.30
C GLY A 619 6.35 -49.97 -30.76
N SER A 620 6.13 -51.27 -30.99
CA SER A 620 5.83 -51.74 -32.33
C SER A 620 4.41 -51.41 -32.76
N PHE A 621 3.43 -51.33 -31.86
CA PHE A 621 2.05 -50.96 -32.19
C PHE A 621 1.54 -51.64 -33.49
N ASN A 622 1.73 -52.96 -33.60
CA ASN A 622 1.51 -53.71 -34.85
C ASN A 622 0.71 -55.01 -34.59
N PRO A 623 -0.63 -54.93 -34.45
CA PRO A 623 -1.45 -53.72 -34.47
C PRO A 623 -1.42 -52.96 -33.13
N PRO A 624 -1.79 -51.66 -33.09
CA PRO A 624 -2.14 -50.99 -31.85
C PRO A 624 -3.39 -51.65 -31.25
N GLY A 625 -3.49 -51.68 -29.93
CA GLY A 625 -4.59 -52.31 -29.21
C GLY A 625 -5.00 -51.46 -28.02
N LEU A 626 -6.13 -51.80 -27.41
CA LEU A 626 -6.69 -51.08 -26.25
C LEU A 626 -5.69 -51.05 -25.07
N ASN A 627 -4.86 -52.09 -24.95
CA ASN A 627 -3.75 -52.15 -24.00
C ASN A 627 -2.76 -50.97 -24.13
N HIS A 628 -2.44 -50.54 -25.35
CA HIS A 628 -1.54 -49.41 -25.58
C HIS A 628 -2.24 -48.07 -25.33
N LEU A 629 -3.53 -47.97 -25.68
CA LEU A 629 -4.32 -46.76 -25.41
C LEU A 629 -4.45 -46.52 -23.90
N GLN A 630 -4.68 -47.57 -23.11
CA GLN A 630 -4.70 -47.48 -21.64
C GLN A 630 -3.37 -47.03 -21.03
N VAL A 631 -2.23 -47.43 -21.63
CA VAL A 631 -0.90 -46.95 -21.20
C VAL A 631 -0.76 -45.45 -21.44
N VAL A 632 -1.16 -44.97 -22.63
CA VAL A 632 -1.14 -43.55 -22.98
C VAL A 632 -2.05 -42.74 -22.06
N GLN A 633 -3.29 -43.19 -21.84
CA GLN A 633 -4.23 -42.54 -20.92
C GLN A 633 -3.72 -42.51 -19.47
N SER A 634 -3.00 -43.54 -19.03
CA SER A 634 -2.39 -43.57 -17.69
C SER A 634 -1.21 -42.61 -17.58
N ALA A 635 -0.40 -42.47 -18.63
CA ALA A 635 0.68 -41.51 -18.68
C ALA A 635 0.17 -40.05 -18.69
N LEU A 636 -0.90 -39.74 -19.44
CA LEU A 636 -1.50 -38.40 -19.50
C LEU A 636 -2.04 -37.88 -18.15
N LYS A 637 -2.19 -38.74 -17.13
CA LYS A 637 -2.51 -38.30 -15.76
C LYS A 637 -1.34 -37.63 -15.05
N SER A 638 -0.11 -37.84 -15.52
CA SER A 638 1.14 -37.41 -14.88
C SER A 638 2.07 -36.60 -15.80
N PHE A 639 1.75 -36.53 -17.09
CA PHE A 639 2.57 -35.90 -18.14
C PHE A 639 1.71 -34.94 -18.96
N ASP A 640 2.28 -33.80 -19.34
CA ASP A 640 1.61 -32.78 -20.16
C ASP A 640 1.45 -33.22 -21.61
N THR A 641 2.34 -34.10 -22.09
CA THR A 641 2.34 -34.63 -23.46
C THR A 641 2.87 -36.05 -23.49
N VAL A 642 2.23 -36.94 -24.26
CA VAL A 642 2.75 -38.28 -24.57
C VAL A 642 3.12 -38.36 -26.03
N ILE A 643 4.39 -38.59 -26.33
CA ILE A 643 4.88 -38.81 -27.69
C ILE A 643 4.93 -40.32 -27.95
N VAL A 644 4.03 -40.81 -28.81
CA VAL A 644 4.01 -42.19 -29.29
C VAL A 644 5.05 -42.34 -30.40
N VAL A 645 5.98 -43.29 -30.25
CA VAL A 645 7.06 -43.53 -31.22
C VAL A 645 6.93 -44.94 -31.82
N PRO A 646 6.27 -45.08 -32.99
CA PRO A 646 6.20 -46.35 -33.70
C PRO A 646 7.58 -46.78 -34.19
N CYS A 647 8.11 -47.85 -33.60
CA CYS A 647 9.49 -48.26 -33.87
C CYS A 647 9.68 -48.83 -35.28
N GLY A 648 10.86 -48.63 -35.86
CA GLY A 648 11.24 -49.24 -37.14
C GLY A 648 11.41 -50.76 -37.04
N PRO A 649 11.77 -51.43 -38.14
CA PRO A 649 12.17 -52.84 -38.15
C PRO A 649 13.27 -53.10 -37.11
N ARG A 650 13.07 -54.15 -36.31
CA ARG A 650 13.96 -54.53 -35.22
C ARG A 650 14.61 -55.87 -35.54
N GLY A 651 15.94 -55.89 -35.60
CA GLY A 651 16.71 -57.11 -35.92
C GLY A 651 16.60 -58.23 -34.87
N ASP A 652 16.01 -57.95 -33.71
CA ASP A 652 15.76 -58.92 -32.63
C ASP A 652 14.34 -59.52 -32.64
N LYS A 653 13.48 -59.16 -33.61
CA LYS A 653 12.11 -59.67 -33.73
C LYS A 653 11.69 -59.86 -35.20
N ASP A 654 11.74 -61.10 -35.68
CA ASP A 654 11.39 -61.47 -37.06
C ASP A 654 9.91 -61.19 -37.43
N SER A 655 9.01 -61.15 -36.44
CA SER A 655 7.56 -61.10 -36.65
C SER A 655 6.97 -59.69 -36.89
N ILE A 656 7.79 -58.67 -37.15
CA ILE A 656 7.33 -57.27 -37.26
C ILE A 656 7.09 -56.85 -38.72
N ASN A 657 7.59 -57.60 -39.71
CA ASN A 657 7.71 -57.16 -41.10
C ASN A 657 6.58 -57.63 -42.06
N THR A 658 5.44 -58.11 -41.56
CA THR A 658 4.36 -58.63 -42.42
C THR A 658 3.31 -57.59 -42.85
N VAL A 659 3.36 -56.37 -42.31
CA VAL A 659 2.39 -55.29 -42.60
C VAL A 659 3.09 -54.07 -43.17
N THR A 660 2.49 -53.42 -44.17
CA THR A 660 3.10 -52.28 -44.85
C THR A 660 3.22 -51.05 -43.93
N PHE A 661 4.17 -50.16 -44.24
CA PHE A 661 4.29 -48.85 -43.59
C PHE A 661 2.95 -48.12 -43.53
N VAL A 662 2.23 -48.09 -44.66
CA VAL A 662 0.98 -47.35 -44.82
C VAL A 662 -0.11 -47.93 -43.92
N ASP A 663 -0.25 -49.26 -43.89
CA ASP A 663 -1.24 -49.92 -43.06
C ASP A 663 -0.96 -49.72 -41.57
N ARG A 664 0.31 -49.82 -41.17
CA ARG A 664 0.71 -49.60 -39.77
C ARG A 664 0.52 -48.14 -39.36
N LYS A 665 0.82 -47.19 -40.24
CA LYS A 665 0.55 -45.76 -40.03
C LYS A 665 -0.94 -45.51 -39.81
N ASN A 666 -1.80 -46.01 -40.69
CA ASN A 666 -3.24 -45.80 -40.62
C ASN A 666 -3.83 -46.36 -39.31
N MET A 667 -3.45 -47.57 -38.90
CA MET A 667 -3.92 -48.14 -37.64
C MET A 667 -3.48 -47.33 -36.41
N ILE A 668 -2.27 -46.76 -36.43
CA ILE A 668 -1.74 -45.93 -35.34
C ILE A 668 -2.43 -44.56 -35.31
N GLU A 669 -2.73 -43.97 -36.46
CA GLU A 669 -3.52 -42.74 -36.57
C GLU A 669 -4.94 -42.95 -36.03
N MET A 670 -5.61 -44.06 -36.36
CA MET A 670 -6.91 -44.43 -35.79
C MET A 670 -6.85 -44.61 -34.26
N ALA A 671 -5.80 -45.28 -33.76
CA ALA A 671 -5.70 -45.60 -32.33
C ALA A 671 -5.31 -44.40 -31.43
N PHE A 672 -4.52 -43.45 -31.94
CA PHE A 672 -3.92 -42.39 -31.11
C PHE A 672 -4.12 -40.97 -31.64
N GLY A 673 -4.50 -40.79 -32.92
CA GLY A 673 -4.49 -39.49 -33.59
C GLY A 673 -5.45 -38.47 -32.99
N ASP A 674 -6.58 -38.91 -32.47
CA ASP A 674 -7.60 -38.04 -31.87
C ASP A 674 -7.53 -37.98 -30.33
N VAL A 675 -6.49 -38.57 -29.72
CA VAL A 675 -6.33 -38.56 -28.25
C VAL A 675 -5.72 -37.23 -27.79
N PRO A 676 -6.42 -36.40 -26.99
CA PRO A 676 -5.88 -35.11 -26.54
C PRO A 676 -4.60 -35.27 -25.72
N GLY A 677 -3.57 -34.47 -26.04
CA GLY A 677 -2.26 -34.53 -25.36
C GLY A 677 -1.30 -35.59 -25.92
N VAL A 678 -1.66 -36.27 -27.02
CA VAL A 678 -0.81 -37.23 -27.71
C VAL A 678 -0.23 -36.64 -28.98
N GLU A 679 1.06 -36.87 -29.19
CA GLU A 679 1.76 -36.60 -30.46
C GLU A 679 2.33 -37.92 -31.00
N ILE A 680 2.45 -38.06 -32.32
CA ILE A 680 3.02 -39.26 -32.94
C ILE A 680 4.30 -38.88 -33.69
N ASP A 681 5.42 -39.46 -33.27
CA ASP A 681 6.70 -39.30 -33.95
C ASP A 681 6.94 -40.42 -34.95
N TRP A 682 6.82 -40.08 -36.23
CA TRP A 682 6.95 -41.01 -37.34
C TRP A 682 8.39 -41.30 -37.78
N ARG A 683 9.42 -40.75 -37.13
CA ARG A 683 10.82 -40.81 -37.64
C ARG A 683 11.30 -42.22 -37.95
N ASP A 684 11.04 -43.15 -37.05
CA ASP A 684 11.47 -44.54 -37.13
C ASP A 684 10.75 -45.27 -38.27
N LEU A 685 9.43 -45.09 -38.33
CA LEU A 685 8.61 -45.71 -39.34
C LEU A 685 8.94 -45.14 -40.74
N LYS A 686 9.19 -43.83 -40.86
CA LYS A 686 9.52 -43.15 -42.14
C LYS A 686 10.92 -43.50 -42.65
N SER A 687 11.91 -43.60 -41.76
CA SER A 687 13.28 -43.96 -42.11
C SER A 687 13.43 -45.45 -42.41
N GLY A 688 12.55 -46.28 -41.85
CA GLY A 688 12.70 -47.74 -41.91
C GLY A 688 13.81 -48.25 -40.99
N ASP A 689 14.25 -47.45 -40.02
CA ASP A 689 15.30 -47.75 -39.06
C ASP A 689 14.79 -47.67 -37.62
N PHE A 690 15.39 -48.47 -36.73
CA PHE A 690 15.08 -48.47 -35.30
C PHE A 690 16.01 -47.51 -34.54
N THR A 691 15.45 -46.48 -33.89
CA THR A 691 16.21 -45.57 -33.04
C THR A 691 16.29 -46.10 -31.60
N PRO A 692 17.48 -46.42 -31.06
CA PRO A 692 17.62 -46.86 -29.67
C PRO A 692 17.29 -45.74 -28.66
N THR A 693 16.82 -46.12 -27.48
CA THR A 693 16.35 -45.20 -26.42
C THR A 693 17.36 -44.10 -26.04
N TYR A 694 18.66 -44.39 -26.01
CA TYR A 694 19.67 -43.36 -25.71
C TYR A 694 19.74 -42.26 -26.78
N GLN A 695 19.52 -42.59 -28.05
CA GLN A 695 19.47 -41.61 -29.14
C GLN A 695 18.16 -40.83 -29.11
N LEU A 696 17.03 -41.48 -28.78
CA LEU A 696 15.77 -40.77 -28.56
C LEU A 696 15.90 -39.73 -27.44
N GLN A 697 16.62 -40.05 -26.36
CA GLN A 697 16.92 -39.08 -25.30
C GLN A 697 17.69 -37.87 -25.85
N GLU A 698 18.76 -38.10 -26.62
CA GLU A 698 19.57 -37.03 -27.19
C GLU A 698 18.75 -36.14 -28.13
N ILE A 699 17.88 -36.73 -28.96
CA ILE A 699 17.02 -36.01 -29.88
C ILE A 699 15.99 -35.16 -29.13
N TYR A 700 15.23 -35.75 -28.20
CA TYR A 700 14.19 -35.01 -27.48
C TYR A 700 14.75 -34.00 -26.49
N LYS A 701 15.97 -34.20 -25.97
CA LYS A 701 16.66 -33.15 -25.19
C LYS A 701 17.17 -32.00 -26.05
N ALA A 702 17.51 -32.24 -27.32
CA ALA A 702 17.82 -31.15 -28.25
C ALA A 702 16.56 -30.40 -28.69
N GLU A 703 15.45 -31.12 -28.90
CA GLU A 703 14.16 -30.56 -29.32
C GLU A 703 13.44 -29.82 -28.18
N PHE A 704 13.55 -30.34 -26.96
CA PHE A 704 12.93 -29.81 -25.74
C PHE A 704 13.97 -29.64 -24.62
N PRO A 705 14.85 -28.61 -24.71
CA PRO A 705 15.99 -28.46 -23.79
C PRO A 705 15.57 -28.18 -22.34
N ASP A 706 14.47 -27.45 -22.17
CA ASP A 706 13.97 -27.01 -20.87
C ASP A 706 12.91 -27.96 -20.26
N ASP A 707 12.47 -28.99 -20.99
CA ASP A 707 11.41 -29.92 -20.57
C ASP A 707 11.99 -31.23 -19.98
N GLU A 708 11.21 -31.91 -19.14
CA GLU A 708 11.56 -33.23 -18.61
C GLU A 708 11.16 -34.34 -19.59
N ILE A 709 12.12 -35.18 -19.99
CA ILE A 709 11.88 -36.34 -20.86
C ILE A 709 11.82 -37.61 -20.03
N TRP A 710 10.76 -38.39 -20.19
CA TRP A 710 10.49 -39.63 -19.48
C TRP A 710 10.18 -40.78 -20.44
N PHE A 711 10.71 -41.98 -20.21
CA PHE A 711 10.45 -43.14 -21.08
C PHE A 711 9.44 -44.10 -20.45
N VAL A 712 8.35 -44.37 -21.17
CA VAL A 712 7.28 -45.26 -20.71
C VAL A 712 7.64 -46.71 -20.97
N VAL A 713 7.65 -47.53 -19.91
CA VAL A 713 8.02 -48.95 -19.95
C VAL A 713 7.09 -49.81 -19.10
N GLY A 714 6.89 -51.06 -19.51
CA GLY A 714 6.16 -52.06 -18.71
C GLY A 714 6.98 -52.55 -17.52
N SER A 715 6.30 -52.90 -16.42
CA SER A 715 6.94 -53.47 -15.23
C SER A 715 7.71 -54.77 -15.49
N ASP A 716 7.36 -55.51 -16.55
CA ASP A 716 8.01 -56.76 -16.95
C ASP A 716 9.46 -56.58 -17.39
N ILE A 717 9.82 -55.43 -17.95
CA ILE A 717 11.17 -55.20 -18.48
C ILE A 717 12.15 -54.59 -17.48
N VAL A 718 11.65 -54.20 -16.30
CA VAL A 718 12.46 -53.66 -15.18
C VAL A 718 12.75 -54.70 -14.09
N LEU A 719 12.11 -55.87 -14.10
CA LEU A 719 12.34 -56.93 -13.12
C LEU A 719 13.82 -57.36 -13.05
N LYS A 720 14.30 -57.72 -11.85
CA LYS A 720 15.72 -58.02 -11.54
C LYS A 720 16.66 -56.84 -11.75
N GLY A 721 16.14 -55.63 -11.61
CA GLY A 721 16.90 -54.38 -11.72
C GLY A 721 17.98 -54.23 -10.65
N SER A 722 17.71 -54.66 -9.41
CA SER A 722 18.67 -54.64 -8.30
C SER A 722 19.90 -55.52 -8.57
N ASP A 723 19.70 -56.64 -9.27
CA ASP A 723 20.77 -57.57 -9.64
C ASP A 723 21.58 -57.12 -10.88
N GLY A 724 21.19 -56.00 -11.51
CA GLY A 724 21.77 -55.57 -12.78
C GLY A 724 21.36 -56.45 -13.97
N LEU A 725 20.28 -57.21 -13.83
CA LEU A 725 19.83 -58.25 -14.77
C LEU A 725 18.50 -57.94 -15.45
N SER A 726 18.00 -56.70 -15.37
CA SER A 726 16.77 -56.32 -16.07
C SER A 726 16.92 -56.42 -17.60
N LEU A 727 15.80 -56.54 -18.31
CA LEU A 727 15.81 -56.60 -19.77
C LEU A 727 16.40 -55.32 -20.36
N ILE A 728 16.14 -54.16 -19.75
CA ILE A 728 16.76 -52.89 -20.14
C ILE A 728 18.28 -52.99 -19.98
N GLN A 729 18.78 -53.39 -18.81
CA GLN A 729 20.22 -53.43 -18.53
C GLN A 729 20.98 -54.44 -19.39
N ARG A 730 20.37 -55.57 -19.74
CA ARG A 730 21.00 -56.68 -20.48
C ARG A 730 20.86 -56.59 -21.99
N MET A 731 19.69 -56.18 -22.48
CA MET A 731 19.32 -56.33 -23.89
C MET A 731 19.34 -55.00 -24.66
N TRP A 732 19.14 -53.86 -23.98
CA TRP A 732 19.07 -52.57 -24.66
C TRP A 732 20.46 -52.00 -24.90
N ARG A 733 20.66 -51.31 -26.02
CA ARG A 733 21.94 -50.66 -26.34
C ARG A 733 22.25 -49.61 -25.27
N GLN A 734 23.45 -49.70 -24.68
CA GLN A 734 23.85 -48.90 -23.52
C GLN A 734 22.95 -49.09 -22.29
N GLY A 735 22.31 -50.27 -22.14
CA GLY A 735 21.31 -50.58 -21.13
C GLY A 735 21.66 -50.16 -19.70
N LYS A 736 22.88 -50.49 -19.23
CA LYS A 736 23.35 -50.10 -17.89
C LYS A 736 23.47 -48.59 -17.68
N ARG A 737 23.87 -47.86 -18.73
CA ARG A 737 24.03 -46.40 -18.70
C ARG A 737 22.66 -45.73 -18.65
N ILE A 738 21.78 -46.07 -19.59
CA ILE A 738 20.44 -45.47 -19.67
C ILE A 738 19.57 -45.82 -18.45
N TRP A 739 19.79 -46.98 -17.83
CA TRP A 739 19.14 -47.36 -16.58
C TRP A 739 19.43 -46.36 -15.45
N GLN A 740 20.66 -45.84 -15.38
CA GLN A 740 21.09 -44.90 -14.33
C GLN A 740 20.74 -43.44 -14.69
N GLU A 741 20.83 -43.08 -15.97
CA GLU A 741 20.76 -41.68 -16.41
C GLU A 741 19.36 -41.19 -16.79
N LEU A 742 18.47 -42.07 -17.26
CA LEU A 742 17.16 -41.65 -17.80
C LEU A 742 16.04 -41.66 -16.75
N ASN A 743 15.00 -40.87 -16.98
CA ASN A 743 13.76 -40.92 -16.22
C ASN A 743 12.81 -41.95 -16.80
N TRP A 744 12.23 -42.80 -15.95
CA TRP A 744 11.39 -43.93 -16.37
C TRP A 744 9.97 -43.79 -15.84
N ALA A 745 8.97 -43.88 -16.71
CA ALA A 745 7.57 -44.01 -16.32
C ALA A 745 7.18 -45.49 -16.42
N VAL A 746 7.11 -46.17 -15.28
CA VAL A 746 6.90 -47.62 -15.21
C VAL A 746 5.41 -47.90 -15.05
N ILE A 747 4.81 -48.65 -15.97
CA ILE A 747 3.41 -49.10 -15.85
C ILE A 747 3.32 -50.50 -15.25
N ALA A 748 2.58 -50.63 -14.16
CA ALA A 748 2.35 -51.91 -13.50
C ALA A 748 1.42 -52.79 -14.35
N ARG A 749 1.86 -54.01 -14.68
CA ARG A 749 1.01 -55.05 -15.30
C ARG A 749 0.34 -55.89 -14.21
N SER A 750 -0.95 -56.19 -14.39
CA SER A 750 -1.75 -56.98 -13.46
C SER A 750 -1.09 -58.34 -13.18
N ASN A 751 -0.93 -58.67 -11.90
CA ASN A 751 -0.33 -59.90 -11.32
C ASN A 751 1.20 -59.94 -11.10
N VAL A 752 1.92 -58.80 -11.09
CA VAL A 752 3.32 -58.79 -10.65
C VAL A 752 3.50 -57.81 -9.49
N ALA A 753 3.78 -58.33 -8.28
CA ALA A 753 4.33 -57.51 -7.21
C ALA A 753 5.72 -57.04 -7.65
N ILE A 754 5.95 -55.72 -7.69
CA ILE A 754 7.24 -55.15 -8.08
C ILE A 754 7.96 -54.73 -6.79
N PRO A 755 9.01 -55.46 -6.36
CA PRO A 755 9.83 -55.02 -5.24
C PRO A 755 10.47 -53.66 -5.55
N ALA A 756 10.47 -52.74 -4.58
CA ALA A 756 10.97 -51.37 -4.79
C ALA A 756 12.45 -51.31 -5.22
N ASP A 757 13.25 -52.30 -4.84
CA ASP A 757 14.66 -52.44 -5.20
C ASP A 757 14.89 -52.81 -6.67
N ASN A 758 13.86 -53.27 -7.40
CA ASN A 758 13.97 -53.57 -8.83
C ASN A 758 13.77 -52.36 -9.75
N MET A 759 13.41 -51.19 -9.21
CA MET A 759 13.15 -50.00 -10.02
C MET A 759 14.44 -49.28 -10.45
N PRO A 760 14.45 -48.58 -11.60
CA PRO A 760 15.55 -47.70 -11.94
C PRO A 760 15.63 -46.51 -10.96
N PRO A 761 16.79 -45.87 -10.78
CA PRO A 761 16.97 -44.80 -9.78
C PRO A 761 16.01 -43.61 -9.95
N ASN A 762 15.72 -43.23 -11.19
CA ASN A 762 14.80 -42.15 -11.53
C ASN A 762 13.53 -42.74 -12.15
N PHE A 763 12.50 -42.96 -11.34
CA PHE A 763 11.26 -43.58 -11.81
C PHE A 763 9.98 -42.92 -11.26
N LEU A 764 8.90 -43.08 -12.03
CA LEU A 764 7.53 -42.76 -11.66
C LEU A 764 6.68 -44.01 -11.93
N LEU A 765 5.99 -44.51 -10.92
CA LEU A 765 5.05 -45.61 -11.09
C LEU A 765 3.70 -45.07 -11.58
N LEU A 766 3.28 -45.47 -12.77
CA LEU A 766 1.96 -45.17 -13.32
C LEU A 766 0.92 -46.13 -12.76
N ALA A 767 -0.32 -45.65 -12.62
CA ALA A 767 -1.43 -46.46 -12.13
C ALA A 767 -1.58 -47.75 -12.95
N ALA A 768 -1.83 -48.87 -12.26
CA ALA A 768 -2.07 -50.14 -12.92
C ALA A 768 -3.32 -50.02 -13.80
N SER A 769 -3.20 -50.43 -15.05
CA SER A 769 -4.35 -50.73 -15.89
C SER A 769 -4.61 -52.24 -15.86
N ASP A 770 -5.88 -52.63 -15.97
CA ASP A 770 -6.28 -54.01 -16.22
C ASP A 770 -5.93 -54.36 -17.68
N ILE A 771 -4.64 -54.44 -17.96
CA ILE A 771 -4.10 -54.62 -19.31
C ILE A 771 -4.32 -56.07 -19.74
N PHE A 772 -5.28 -56.30 -20.64
CA PHE A 772 -5.44 -57.59 -21.30
C PHE A 772 -4.99 -57.50 -22.76
N GLY A 773 -4.19 -58.49 -23.18
CA GLY A 773 -3.74 -58.64 -24.57
C GLY A 773 -2.40 -57.99 -24.92
N SER A 774 -1.79 -58.49 -26.00
CA SER A 774 -0.59 -57.97 -26.64
C SER A 774 -0.79 -57.93 -28.15
N SER A 775 -0.02 -57.12 -28.90
CA SER A 775 -0.08 -57.18 -30.38
C SER A 775 0.15 -58.61 -30.90
N SER A 776 0.99 -59.41 -30.24
CA SER A 776 1.21 -60.81 -30.61
C SER A 776 -0.03 -61.68 -30.39
N THR A 777 -0.75 -61.46 -29.30
CA THR A 777 -2.03 -62.13 -29.02
C THR A 777 -3.07 -61.76 -30.07
N ILE A 778 -3.19 -60.48 -30.41
CA ILE A 778 -4.13 -60.00 -31.44
C ILE A 778 -3.79 -60.65 -32.80
N ARG A 779 -2.52 -60.67 -33.21
CA ARG A 779 -2.11 -61.33 -34.45
C ARG A 779 -2.46 -62.82 -34.47
N GLN A 780 -2.22 -63.54 -33.38
CA GLN A 780 -2.57 -64.96 -33.28
C GLN A 780 -4.09 -65.18 -33.37
N MET A 781 -4.89 -64.33 -32.72
CA MET A 781 -6.34 -64.41 -32.78
C MET A 781 -6.86 -64.18 -34.20
N VAL A 782 -6.31 -63.20 -34.92
CA VAL A 782 -6.65 -62.97 -36.33
C VAL A 782 -6.28 -64.16 -37.21
N ALA A 783 -5.08 -64.73 -37.04
CA ALA A 783 -4.63 -65.93 -37.75
C ALA A 783 -5.50 -67.17 -37.46
N ASP A 784 -5.99 -67.29 -36.23
CA ASP A 784 -6.91 -68.36 -35.79
C ASP A 784 -8.38 -68.09 -36.20
N GLY A 785 -8.69 -66.96 -36.84
CA GLY A 785 -10.06 -66.57 -37.20
C GLY A 785 -10.96 -66.21 -36.01
N LYS A 786 -10.37 -65.81 -34.88
CA LYS A 786 -11.07 -65.40 -33.64
C LYS A 786 -11.39 -63.91 -33.65
N ASP A 787 -12.43 -63.53 -32.92
CA ASP A 787 -12.82 -62.12 -32.73
C ASP A 787 -11.79 -61.36 -31.88
N ILE A 788 -11.50 -60.11 -32.27
CA ILE A 788 -10.53 -59.23 -31.62
C ILE A 788 -11.14 -57.95 -31.06
N GLY A 789 -12.47 -57.78 -31.11
CA GLY A 789 -13.16 -56.55 -30.69
C GLY A 789 -12.84 -56.11 -29.26
N ASP A 790 -12.61 -57.06 -28.34
CA ASP A 790 -12.23 -56.74 -26.95
C ASP A 790 -10.77 -56.28 -26.79
N PHE A 791 -9.96 -56.27 -27.87
CA PHE A 791 -8.51 -56.05 -27.80
C PHE A 791 -8.02 -54.86 -28.65
N VAL A 792 -8.81 -54.38 -29.61
CA VAL A 792 -8.48 -53.23 -30.46
C VAL A 792 -9.65 -52.26 -30.53
N ASP A 793 -9.38 -51.01 -30.91
CA ASP A 793 -10.44 -50.05 -31.22
C ASP A 793 -11.26 -50.53 -32.43
N ASP A 794 -12.56 -50.21 -32.47
CA ASP A 794 -13.49 -50.64 -33.52
C ASP A 794 -12.96 -50.26 -34.92
N GLU A 795 -12.44 -49.05 -35.09
CA GLU A 795 -11.90 -48.59 -36.39
C GLU A 795 -10.66 -49.40 -36.82
N VAL A 796 -9.81 -49.75 -35.85
CA VAL A 796 -8.62 -50.57 -36.09
C VAL A 796 -9.03 -52.01 -36.43
N GLY A 797 -10.02 -52.57 -35.73
CA GLY A 797 -10.56 -53.90 -35.98
C GLY A 797 -11.18 -54.03 -37.37
N GLU A 798 -12.03 -53.05 -37.75
CA GLU A 798 -12.61 -52.97 -39.09
C GLU A 798 -11.53 -52.82 -40.17
N TYR A 799 -10.51 -51.99 -39.93
CA TYR A 799 -9.40 -51.81 -40.86
C TYR A 799 -8.63 -53.11 -41.11
N ILE A 800 -8.31 -53.86 -40.04
CA ILE A 800 -7.65 -55.17 -40.11
C ILE A 800 -8.49 -56.16 -40.92
N ALA A 801 -9.79 -56.25 -40.64
CA ALA A 801 -10.70 -57.15 -41.34
C ALA A 801 -10.84 -56.79 -42.83
N LYS A 802 -10.99 -55.50 -43.15
CA LYS A 802 -11.13 -54.99 -44.53
C LYS A 802 -9.89 -55.22 -45.38
N LYS A 803 -8.70 -55.10 -44.79
CA LYS A 803 -7.41 -55.24 -45.49
C LYS A 803 -6.85 -56.67 -45.46
N GLY A 804 -7.48 -57.58 -44.71
CA GLY A 804 -7.00 -58.96 -44.57
C GLY A 804 -5.63 -59.06 -43.91
N LEU A 805 -5.30 -58.13 -43.01
CA LEU A 805 -3.99 -58.09 -42.35
C LEU A 805 -3.87 -59.24 -41.34
N TYR A 806 -2.66 -59.76 -41.17
CA TYR A 806 -2.32 -60.82 -40.19
C TYR A 806 -2.99 -62.19 -40.39
N ARG A 807 -3.52 -62.48 -41.59
CA ARG A 807 -4.07 -63.79 -41.97
C ARG A 807 -3.03 -64.68 -42.63
#